data_AF-C6HRM9-F1
#
_entry.id   AF-C6HRM9-F1
#
_cell.length_a   1.000
_cell.length_b   1.000
_cell.length_c   1.000
_cell.angle_alpha   90.00
_cell.angle_beta   90.00
_cell.angle_gamma   90.00
#
_symmetry.space_group_name_H-M   'P 1'
#
loop_
_entity.id
_entity.type
_entity.pdbx_description
1 polymer ?
#
loop_
_entity_poly.entity_id
_entity_poly.type
_entity_poly.pdbx_seq_one_letter_code
_entity_poly.pdbx_strand_id
1 'polypeptide(L)'
;MPLPPDGLRSSWASDLGPLISVQCDSPQCSSISQRFAIPQKYGHNLTVIKFIHTEPSFGLASSDSGTTRGPGSQGNYTPREKSRDKTKKPTSSPSAYLISVLENCGYDVGIAKPKRHSVDLSYNSPLATTRSSMKTRRKTKVKSSQYPNARLACATVVADYLRYVHPLLESKPSGPVSNQGFDKTLDNALLTVFNDEVVQYLSDRGYSIEDVMVWAWILTSSQPLQAAMRYKIFEKKASENSLESAKVPLFVLLFTLRRESICATAFRILLFQAWDILSDNLSSDQTSEISSRPKRSAWNRSGDDNTIMILAVRLLRLAGQVWPQAFPSIAALITRTLGTASAANKSNEAYEKKVRGLTIYYNKLLSLLAIPCRLEPYRSAIFQQRAQFQLLREMSKFNPPLPVTREGYQAITNVQLAQKKTSLERQWANFKAQSWPPWKEEKLGIDFERGNEGSESRALKSISHMRDVGYGMTAWEQTAAIYAGWDTDKTPTIQTRTFLPKPNRFRMSSFSGQTSTQPSSRTGVGMTKTPDHGRYFDIWSARIRATRTLKEAWACFLSNRDNGLPPHKAIYFAMAEKIIFHDRSQNSHSQLSTEALPGDGKEVFPEPSSPQDVIYVHSEPPTLDDLLQQMISQNIRPSGKLLILLLVNSKSIETGIEYLLISNLSDQQKSALVSGLFRGQLVNEKSLADVPDDIFAAFIQLLCRFSVLNEPSADNSNTQMWQLFPVLFFAKKGSSLSPSDSNRSGEAEQFHRHKALTHAVQLMKSKLPRYFPAWSHFLSGLATDRVKFSNHKISIPMQRVISWWEVCHVLTWMQDANIPLESRGFEIACSALSRLILAARQDMESAEHGLKIVENVTGQKYGSPESLSYSTIREMVQQSVALLKRQFDSVELAGGKKSILSSLGLSNENGESNIPAMLPGIFESTAPSLLHAYVRVLGLANDRAGLLELLRLMSKREAGLKFSANERMGGKRLVRRTVVAIRVFLEGDWELTSGVSEPGASYISPALKHRSFICEGNNPVNSDISESTQKARAFADPIVNEAYDIIENTELLSPWPTDGEIKEYKAVLTGLRR
;
A
#
# COMPACT_ATOMS: atom_id res chain seq x y z
N MET A 1 33.20 -53.68 17.26
CA MET A 1 34.59 -53.79 17.78
C MET A 1 35.48 -54.34 16.68
N PRO A 2 36.72 -53.85 16.51
CA PRO A 2 37.32 -52.61 17.00
C PRO A 2 37.59 -51.58 15.88
N LEU A 3 37.91 -50.33 16.26
CA LEU A 3 38.33 -49.19 15.42
C LEU A 3 39.85 -48.86 15.68
N PRO A 4 40.41 -47.63 15.52
CA PRO A 4 41.50 -47.33 14.57
C PRO A 4 42.81 -46.95 15.31
N PRO A 5 43.45 -45.73 15.34
CA PRO A 5 43.26 -44.40 14.69
C PRO A 5 44.39 -44.13 13.64
N ASP A 6 44.78 -42.94 13.15
CA ASP A 6 44.34 -41.51 13.24
C ASP A 6 44.74 -40.80 11.89
N GLY A 7 44.84 -39.46 11.84
CA GLY A 7 45.72 -38.79 10.85
C GLY A 7 45.27 -37.46 10.18
N LEU A 8 44.68 -36.52 10.93
CA LEU A 8 44.60 -35.04 10.70
C LEU A 8 45.19 -34.34 9.42
N ARG A 9 44.37 -33.44 8.79
CA ARG A 9 44.66 -32.05 8.28
C ARG A 9 45.75 -31.84 7.17
N SER A 10 45.79 -30.81 6.32
CA SER A 10 44.97 -29.60 5.97
C SER A 10 45.58 -28.84 4.76
N SER A 11 44.89 -27.81 4.20
CA SER A 11 45.47 -26.65 3.44
C SER A 11 45.99 -26.90 2.00
N TRP A 12 45.31 -26.46 0.93
CA TRP A 12 45.45 -25.14 0.24
C TRP A 12 46.83 -24.83 -0.36
N ALA A 13 46.92 -24.79 -1.71
CA ALA A 13 47.62 -23.75 -2.50
C ALA A 13 47.31 -23.86 -4.02
N SER A 14 47.38 -22.73 -4.72
CA SER A 14 47.13 -22.50 -6.15
C SER A 14 48.25 -23.00 -7.08
N ASP A 15 47.97 -23.16 -8.40
CA ASP A 15 48.66 -22.37 -9.44
C ASP A 15 48.04 -22.48 -10.86
N LEU A 16 48.53 -21.64 -11.80
CA LEU A 16 47.84 -21.21 -13.03
C LEU A 16 48.28 -21.88 -14.35
N GLY A 17 47.29 -22.34 -15.14
CA GLY A 17 47.25 -22.31 -16.62
C GLY A 17 48.15 -23.30 -17.41
N PRO A 18 48.13 -23.27 -18.77
CA PRO A 18 47.25 -22.47 -19.66
C PRO A 18 46.55 -23.26 -20.81
N LEU A 19 45.63 -22.56 -21.48
CA LEU A 19 45.18 -22.66 -22.88
C LEU A 19 45.62 -23.86 -23.77
N ILE A 20 44.63 -24.57 -24.34
CA ILE A 20 44.70 -25.09 -25.73
C ILE A 20 43.41 -24.74 -26.47
N SER A 21 43.55 -24.17 -27.66
CA SER A 21 42.49 -23.86 -28.62
C SER A 21 42.11 -25.07 -29.46
N VAL A 22 40.82 -25.22 -29.79
CA VAL A 22 40.38 -25.99 -30.95
C VAL A 22 39.56 -25.07 -31.84
N GLN A 23 40.16 -24.73 -32.98
CA GLN A 23 39.57 -23.93 -34.03
C GLN A 23 38.86 -24.87 -35.02
N CYS A 24 37.61 -24.58 -35.36
CA CYS A 24 36.93 -25.20 -36.50
C CYS A 24 36.13 -24.13 -37.22
N ASP A 25 36.79 -23.50 -38.19
CA ASP A 25 36.17 -22.58 -39.13
C ASP A 25 35.33 -23.34 -40.16
N SER A 26 34.05 -22.98 -40.33
CA SER A 26 33.54 -22.58 -41.65
C SER A 26 32.13 -21.96 -41.58
N PRO A 27 31.76 -21.07 -42.51
CA PRO A 27 30.56 -20.23 -42.41
C PRO A 27 29.42 -20.69 -43.34
N GLN A 28 28.37 -19.85 -43.44
CA GLN A 28 27.20 -19.89 -44.35
C GLN A 28 25.91 -20.50 -43.79
N CYS A 29 25.01 -19.63 -43.33
CA CYS A 29 23.75 -19.38 -44.07
C CYS A 29 23.04 -18.13 -43.55
N SER A 30 23.08 -17.07 -44.35
CA SER A 30 22.27 -15.87 -44.18
C SER A 30 20.87 -16.05 -44.78
N SER A 31 19.93 -15.21 -44.35
CA SER A 31 18.59 -15.02 -44.91
C SER A 31 17.56 -16.17 -44.76
N ILE A 32 16.62 -16.00 -43.82
CA ILE A 32 15.26 -16.54 -43.95
C ILE A 32 14.25 -15.39 -43.86
N SER A 33 13.98 -14.83 -45.05
CA SER A 33 12.75 -14.19 -45.52
C SER A 33 11.68 -13.78 -44.49
N GLN A 34 11.47 -12.46 -44.37
CA GLN A 34 10.17 -11.91 -44.00
C GLN A 34 9.12 -12.34 -45.05
N ARG A 35 8.24 -13.29 -44.72
CA ARG A 35 7.00 -13.50 -45.48
C ARG A 35 5.86 -12.73 -44.81
N PHE A 36 5.42 -11.66 -45.47
CA PHE A 36 4.16 -11.00 -45.16
C PHE A 36 3.00 -11.97 -45.37
N ALA A 37 2.38 -12.43 -44.29
CA ALA A 37 1.08 -13.07 -44.34
C ALA A 37 -0.01 -12.00 -44.22
N ILE A 38 -0.73 -11.73 -45.32
CA ILE A 38 -1.93 -10.90 -45.34
C ILE A 38 -3.14 -11.83 -45.14
N PRO A 39 -3.87 -11.77 -44.01
CA PRO A 39 -5.17 -12.42 -43.90
C PRO A 39 -6.22 -11.50 -44.55
N GLN A 40 -6.89 -12.01 -45.59
CA GLN A 40 -7.95 -11.29 -46.29
C GLN A 40 -9.10 -10.90 -45.36
N LYS A 41 -9.71 -9.73 -45.62
CA LYS A 41 -10.98 -9.34 -45.00
C LYS A 41 -12.09 -10.28 -45.48
N TYR A 42 -12.55 -11.20 -44.64
CA TYR A 42 -13.86 -11.81 -44.80
C TYR A 42 -14.94 -10.87 -44.25
N GLY A 43 -15.77 -10.34 -45.15
CA GLY A 43 -16.93 -9.54 -44.78
C GLY A 43 -18.10 -10.43 -44.39
N HIS A 44 -18.42 -10.46 -43.09
CA HIS A 44 -19.66 -11.07 -42.61
C HIS A 44 -20.53 -10.03 -41.91
N ASN A 45 -21.62 -9.66 -42.58
CA ASN A 45 -22.75 -8.97 -41.96
C ASN A 45 -23.38 -9.92 -40.93
N LEU A 46 -23.18 -9.65 -39.65
CA LEU A 46 -23.93 -10.31 -38.58
C LEU A 46 -24.76 -9.28 -37.81
N THR A 47 -26.07 -9.43 -38.01
CA THR A 47 -27.16 -8.67 -37.42
C THR A 47 -27.02 -8.55 -35.91
N VAL A 48 -27.07 -7.31 -35.40
CA VAL A 48 -27.12 -7.05 -33.96
C VAL A 48 -28.51 -7.42 -33.43
N ILE A 49 -28.67 -8.68 -33.03
CA ILE A 49 -29.84 -9.13 -32.27
C ILE A 49 -29.75 -8.48 -30.88
N LYS A 50 -30.55 -7.44 -30.66
CA LYS A 50 -30.77 -6.86 -29.33
C LYS A 50 -31.53 -7.86 -28.47
N PHE A 51 -30.80 -8.68 -27.71
CA PHE A 51 -31.39 -9.39 -26.58
C PHE A 51 -31.74 -8.38 -25.48
N ILE A 52 -33.05 -8.24 -25.24
CA ILE A 52 -33.59 -7.44 -24.15
C ILE A 52 -33.27 -8.16 -22.84
N HIS A 53 -32.20 -7.76 -22.18
CA HIS A 53 -31.92 -8.21 -20.82
C HIS A 53 -32.67 -7.33 -19.83
N THR A 54 -33.52 -7.98 -19.03
CA THR A 54 -34.29 -7.41 -17.95
C THR A 54 -33.38 -6.77 -16.89
N GLU A 55 -33.66 -5.50 -16.58
CA GLU A 55 -33.06 -4.82 -15.44
C GLU A 55 -33.54 -5.46 -14.14
N PRO A 56 -32.68 -5.68 -13.13
CA PRO A 56 -33.12 -5.75 -11.74
C PRO A 56 -33.41 -4.33 -11.26
N SER A 57 -34.56 -3.80 -11.68
CA SER A 57 -35.07 -2.51 -11.21
C SER A 57 -35.30 -2.56 -9.70
N PHE A 58 -34.63 -1.69 -8.94
CA PHE A 58 -34.99 -1.41 -7.55
C PHE A 58 -36.28 -0.56 -7.51
N GLY A 59 -37.40 -1.18 -7.88
CA GLY A 59 -38.74 -0.64 -7.74
C GLY A 59 -39.31 -1.03 -6.38
N LEU A 60 -39.46 -0.05 -5.48
CA LEU A 60 -40.32 -0.20 -4.32
C LEU A 60 -41.78 -0.11 -4.80
N ALA A 61 -42.52 -1.20 -4.70
CA ALA A 61 -43.96 -1.17 -4.91
C ALA A 61 -44.62 -0.33 -3.81
N SER A 62 -45.44 0.64 -4.21
CA SER A 62 -46.40 1.30 -3.33
C SER A 62 -47.52 0.31 -3.00
N SER A 63 -47.83 0.17 -1.73
CA SER A 63 -48.96 -0.62 -1.23
C SER A 63 -50.24 0.20 -1.31
N ASP A 64 -51.13 -0.14 -2.24
CA ASP A 64 -52.55 0.21 -2.14
C ASP A 64 -53.34 -1.01 -1.62
N SER A 65 -54.34 -0.73 -0.79
CA SER A 65 -55.07 -1.70 0.02
C SER A 65 -55.99 -2.61 -0.80
N GLY A 66 -55.86 -3.93 -0.60
CA GLY A 66 -56.83 -4.90 -1.11
C GLY A 66 -58.07 -5.01 -0.19
N THR A 67 -59.23 -4.59 -0.69
CA THR A 67 -60.54 -4.94 -0.12
C THR A 67 -61.25 -5.94 -1.03
N THR A 68 -62.02 -6.85 -0.46
CA THR A 68 -62.52 -8.07 -1.12
C THR A 68 -63.92 -7.94 -1.76
N ARG A 69 -64.18 -8.84 -2.72
CA ARG A 69 -65.48 -9.33 -3.28
C ARG A 69 -65.95 -8.79 -4.64
N GLY A 70 -66.45 -9.72 -5.45
CA GLY A 70 -67.58 -9.50 -6.38
C GLY A 70 -67.30 -9.71 -7.87
N PRO A 71 -67.72 -10.84 -8.48
CA PRO A 71 -67.88 -10.94 -9.92
C PRO A 71 -69.31 -10.53 -10.35
N GLY A 72 -69.47 -9.84 -11.48
CA GLY A 72 -70.79 -9.75 -12.12
C GLY A 72 -71.10 -8.51 -12.98
N SER A 73 -71.28 -8.77 -14.27
CA SER A 73 -72.24 -8.11 -15.18
C SER A 73 -72.06 -6.64 -15.64
N GLN A 74 -71.61 -6.53 -16.90
CA GLN A 74 -72.19 -5.72 -18.00
C GLN A 74 -72.38 -4.20 -17.85
N GLY A 75 -71.68 -3.45 -18.71
CA GLY A 75 -71.97 -2.06 -19.09
C GLY A 75 -71.20 -1.68 -20.36
N ASN A 76 -71.90 -1.36 -21.44
CA ASN A 76 -71.35 -1.33 -22.80
C ASN A 76 -70.59 -0.04 -23.19
N TYR A 77 -69.51 -0.23 -23.96
CA TYR A 77 -68.94 0.63 -25.02
C TYR A 77 -69.07 2.17 -24.98
N THR A 78 -67.91 2.85 -25.03
CA THR A 78 -67.57 3.87 -26.06
C THR A 78 -66.05 4.15 -26.05
N PRO A 79 -65.44 4.62 -27.16
CA PRO A 79 -63.99 4.62 -27.32
C PRO A 79 -63.30 5.78 -26.59
N ARG A 80 -62.32 5.47 -25.73
CA ARG A 80 -61.59 6.47 -24.94
C ARG A 80 -60.50 7.17 -25.76
N GLU A 81 -60.47 8.49 -25.72
CA GLU A 81 -59.49 9.33 -26.42
C GLU A 81 -58.04 9.07 -25.99
N LYS A 82 -57.11 9.43 -26.90
CA LYS A 82 -55.66 9.28 -26.72
C LYS A 82 -55.12 10.25 -25.66
N SER A 83 -55.09 9.83 -24.40
CA SER A 83 -54.26 10.49 -23.38
C SER A 83 -52.78 10.38 -23.79
N ARG A 84 -52.14 11.54 -24.00
CA ARG A 84 -50.69 11.62 -24.24
C ARG A 84 -49.94 11.33 -22.95
N ASP A 85 -49.45 10.11 -22.79
CA ASP A 85 -48.48 9.78 -21.73
C ASP A 85 -47.21 10.61 -21.91
N LYS A 86 -47.05 11.64 -21.06
CA LYS A 86 -45.83 12.42 -20.96
C LYS A 86 -44.77 11.56 -20.26
N THR A 87 -43.96 10.84 -21.04
CA THR A 87 -42.77 10.12 -20.56
C THR A 87 -41.90 11.05 -19.70
N LYS A 88 -41.91 10.87 -18.38
CA LYS A 88 -41.09 11.64 -17.45
C LYS A 88 -39.61 11.38 -17.76
N LYS A 89 -38.88 12.41 -18.19
CA LYS A 89 -37.43 12.31 -18.44
C LYS A 89 -36.72 11.87 -17.14
N PRO A 90 -35.73 10.96 -17.20
CA PRO A 90 -35.03 10.50 -16.00
C PRO A 90 -34.23 11.64 -15.36
N THR A 91 -34.63 12.04 -14.15
CA THR A 91 -33.89 13.03 -13.34
C THR A 91 -32.61 12.42 -12.79
N SER A 92 -31.52 13.18 -12.86
CA SER A 92 -30.22 12.76 -12.35
C SER A 92 -30.09 12.97 -10.83
N SER A 93 -29.09 12.34 -10.21
CA SER A 93 -28.84 12.57 -8.79
C SER A 93 -28.22 13.96 -8.56
N PRO A 94 -28.56 14.67 -7.46
CA PRO A 94 -27.94 15.95 -7.09
C PRO A 94 -26.40 15.93 -7.09
N SER A 95 -25.81 14.81 -6.66
CA SER A 95 -24.35 14.64 -6.66
C SER A 95 -23.73 14.56 -8.06
N ALA A 96 -24.48 14.12 -9.07
CA ALA A 96 -24.03 14.08 -10.46
C ALA A 96 -24.09 15.47 -11.10
N TYR A 97 -25.11 16.27 -10.77
CA TYR A 97 -25.21 17.66 -11.20
C TYR A 97 -24.05 18.51 -10.65
N LEU A 98 -23.79 18.44 -9.34
CA LEU A 98 -22.67 19.15 -8.70
C LEU A 98 -21.31 18.81 -9.31
N ILE A 99 -21.06 17.53 -9.64
CA ILE A 99 -19.83 17.13 -10.35
C ILE A 99 -19.77 17.73 -11.76
N SER A 100 -20.88 17.74 -12.49
CA SER A 100 -20.92 18.34 -13.83
C SER A 100 -20.65 19.85 -13.80
N VAL A 101 -21.09 20.57 -12.76
CA VAL A 101 -20.75 21.99 -12.57
C VAL A 101 -19.27 22.16 -12.27
N LEU A 102 -18.72 21.45 -11.27
CA LEU A 102 -17.31 21.57 -10.89
C LEU A 102 -16.37 21.29 -12.10
N GLU A 103 -16.68 20.26 -12.89
CA GLU A 103 -15.91 19.90 -14.09
C GLU A 103 -16.03 20.89 -15.25
N ASN A 104 -17.10 21.68 -15.32
CA ASN A 104 -17.36 22.65 -16.38
C ASN A 104 -16.88 24.06 -16.01
N CYS A 105 -17.03 24.47 -14.76
CA CYS A 105 -16.47 25.73 -14.24
C CYS A 105 -14.95 25.69 -14.04
N GLY A 106 -14.34 24.49 -14.03
CA GLY A 106 -12.89 24.31 -14.08
C GLY A 106 -12.20 24.13 -12.71
N TYR A 107 -12.95 23.89 -11.64
CA TYR A 107 -12.40 23.64 -10.31
C TYR A 107 -11.67 22.29 -10.25
N ASP A 108 -10.37 22.30 -9.92
CA ASP A 108 -9.53 21.10 -9.86
C ASP A 108 -9.66 20.37 -8.50
N VAL A 109 -10.78 19.67 -8.34
CA VAL A 109 -11.15 18.99 -7.07
C VAL A 109 -10.80 17.49 -7.07
N GLY A 110 -10.36 16.93 -8.20
CA GLY A 110 -9.91 15.53 -8.30
C GLY A 110 -10.93 14.48 -7.85
N ILE A 111 -12.12 14.43 -8.49
CA ILE A 111 -13.25 13.61 -8.04
C ILE A 111 -13.37 12.31 -8.83
N ALA A 112 -13.46 11.18 -8.12
CA ALA A 112 -13.55 9.86 -8.72
C ALA A 112 -14.88 9.64 -9.48
N LYS A 113 -14.77 9.22 -10.74
CA LYS A 113 -15.91 8.96 -11.63
C LYS A 113 -16.41 7.51 -11.52
N PRO A 114 -17.73 7.27 -11.57
CA PRO A 114 -18.27 5.91 -11.64
C PRO A 114 -17.81 5.20 -12.92
N LYS A 115 -17.41 3.93 -12.80
CA LYS A 115 -17.27 3.05 -13.96
C LYS A 115 -18.64 2.85 -14.59
N ARG A 116 -18.74 3.01 -15.93
CA ARG A 116 -19.97 2.65 -16.66
C ARG A 116 -20.36 1.22 -16.31
N HIS A 117 -21.66 1.01 -16.02
CA HIS A 117 -22.26 -0.28 -15.63
C HIS A 117 -21.83 -0.87 -14.26
N SER A 118 -21.31 -0.07 -13.32
CA SER A 118 -20.97 -0.54 -11.97
C SER A 118 -21.60 0.31 -10.86
N VAL A 119 -22.38 -0.32 -9.98
CA VAL A 119 -22.99 0.32 -8.78
C VAL A 119 -21.96 0.41 -7.64
N ASP A 120 -20.79 0.99 -7.93
CA ASP A 120 -19.72 1.14 -6.94
C ASP A 120 -19.87 2.44 -6.14
N LEU A 121 -20.65 2.39 -5.05
CA LEU A 121 -21.03 3.53 -4.19
C LEU A 121 -19.84 4.34 -3.60
N SER A 122 -18.64 3.79 -3.68
CA SER A 122 -17.41 4.36 -3.13
C SER A 122 -16.60 5.18 -4.12
N TYR A 123 -16.83 4.98 -5.44
CA TYR A 123 -16.12 5.61 -6.56
C TYR A 123 -14.60 5.34 -6.66
N ASN A 124 -13.89 5.15 -5.54
CA ASN A 124 -12.51 4.69 -5.46
C ASN A 124 -12.46 3.16 -5.33
N SER A 125 -11.88 2.47 -6.32
CA SER A 125 -11.74 1.00 -6.32
C SER A 125 -10.33 0.60 -5.83
N PRO A 126 -10.20 -0.14 -4.71
CA PRO A 126 -8.89 -0.45 -4.10
C PRO A 126 -8.07 -1.46 -4.91
N LEU A 127 -8.72 -2.21 -5.82
CA LEU A 127 -8.11 -3.15 -6.77
C LEU A 127 -8.09 -2.61 -8.21
N ALA A 128 -8.52 -1.36 -8.44
CA ALA A 128 -8.26 -0.74 -9.71
C ALA A 128 -6.80 -0.29 -9.73
N THR A 129 -5.99 -0.92 -10.57
CA THR A 129 -4.84 -0.27 -11.18
C THR A 129 -5.29 1.13 -11.58
N THR A 130 -4.63 2.17 -11.06
CA THR A 130 -4.94 3.54 -11.42
C THR A 130 -4.79 3.67 -12.92
N ARG A 131 -5.90 3.70 -13.65
CA ARG A 131 -5.88 4.17 -15.03
C ARG A 131 -5.53 5.64 -14.92
N SER A 132 -4.33 6.01 -15.38
CA SER A 132 -3.93 7.40 -15.42
C SER A 132 -4.95 8.18 -16.24
N SER A 133 -5.80 8.93 -15.55
CA SER A 133 -6.56 10.01 -16.17
C SER A 133 -5.75 11.30 -16.08
N MET A 134 -4.44 11.23 -16.42
CA MET A 134 -3.71 12.40 -16.91
C MET A 134 -4.33 12.86 -18.24
N LYS A 135 -5.49 13.50 -18.14
CA LYS A 135 -5.91 14.47 -19.13
C LYS A 135 -5.12 15.73 -18.83
N THR A 136 -4.03 15.94 -19.56
CA THR A 136 -3.56 17.28 -19.91
C THR A 136 -4.73 17.98 -20.63
N ARG A 137 -5.62 18.59 -19.85
CA ARG A 137 -6.90 19.13 -20.30
C ARG A 137 -6.65 20.46 -20.99
N ARG A 138 -6.12 20.40 -22.22
CA ARG A 138 -6.20 21.51 -23.18
C ARG A 138 -7.61 22.10 -23.11
N LYS A 139 -7.71 23.43 -23.07
CA LYS A 139 -8.99 24.16 -23.11
C LYS A 139 -9.76 23.80 -24.40
N THR A 140 -10.54 22.72 -24.36
CA THR A 140 -11.38 22.32 -25.49
C THR A 140 -12.52 23.31 -25.61
N LYS A 141 -12.66 23.92 -26.80
CA LYS A 141 -13.77 24.83 -27.15
C LYS A 141 -15.11 24.30 -26.62
N VAL A 142 -15.90 25.22 -26.05
CA VAL A 142 -17.20 24.97 -25.43
C VAL A 142 -18.11 24.21 -26.39
N LYS A 143 -18.30 22.91 -26.15
CA LYS A 143 -19.47 22.18 -26.66
C LYS A 143 -20.62 22.47 -25.70
N SER A 144 -21.80 22.76 -26.24
CA SER A 144 -23.02 23.11 -25.50
C SER A 144 -23.21 22.22 -24.27
N SER A 145 -23.07 22.81 -23.07
CA SER A 145 -23.09 22.08 -21.81
C SER A 145 -24.52 21.66 -21.43
N GLN A 146 -24.93 20.47 -21.90
CA GLN A 146 -26.12 19.80 -21.38
C GLN A 146 -25.87 19.39 -19.93
N TYR A 147 -26.32 20.23 -19.00
CA TYR A 147 -26.42 19.89 -17.59
C TYR A 147 -27.59 18.93 -17.36
N PRO A 148 -27.43 17.89 -16.54
CA PRO A 148 -28.51 16.96 -16.25
C PRO A 148 -29.44 17.53 -15.17
N ASN A 149 -30.75 17.54 -15.43
CA ASN A 149 -31.74 18.01 -14.45
C ASN A 149 -31.64 17.18 -13.15
N ALA A 150 -31.71 17.85 -12.00
CA ALA A 150 -31.67 17.23 -10.68
C ALA A 150 -32.78 17.80 -9.79
N ARG A 151 -33.19 17.04 -8.77
CA ARG A 151 -34.16 17.49 -7.76
C ARG A 151 -33.53 18.50 -6.81
N LEU A 152 -34.33 19.43 -6.28
CA LEU A 152 -33.90 20.38 -5.23
C LEU A 152 -33.28 19.64 -4.04
N ALA A 153 -32.03 20.00 -3.72
CA ALA A 153 -31.29 19.53 -2.55
C ALA A 153 -30.15 20.51 -2.23
N CYS A 154 -29.61 20.51 -1.01
CA CYS A 154 -28.46 21.36 -0.66
C CYS A 154 -27.28 21.24 -1.65
N ALA A 155 -27.05 20.03 -2.21
CA ALA A 155 -26.04 19.79 -3.23
C ALA A 155 -26.36 20.40 -4.61
N THR A 156 -27.63 20.62 -4.97
CA THR A 156 -27.98 21.38 -6.19
C THR A 156 -27.84 22.88 -5.94
N VAL A 157 -28.29 23.38 -4.80
CA VAL A 157 -28.16 24.81 -4.44
C VAL A 157 -26.68 25.26 -4.47
N VAL A 158 -25.76 24.46 -3.92
CA VAL A 158 -24.31 24.74 -4.04
C VAL A 158 -23.82 24.66 -5.50
N ALA A 159 -24.36 23.74 -6.31
CA ALA A 159 -24.01 23.63 -7.72
C ALA A 159 -24.47 24.85 -8.52
N ASP A 160 -25.68 25.37 -8.23
CA ASP A 160 -26.21 26.56 -8.89
C ASP A 160 -25.46 27.83 -8.44
N TYR A 161 -25.12 27.95 -7.14
CA TYR A 161 -24.22 29.00 -6.64
C TYR A 161 -22.84 29.00 -7.35
N LEU A 162 -22.21 27.83 -7.48
CA LEU A 162 -20.92 27.67 -8.18
C LEU A 162 -21.00 27.89 -9.70
N ARG A 163 -22.20 27.83 -10.27
CA ARG A 163 -22.45 28.00 -11.70
C ARG A 163 -22.75 29.45 -12.06
N TYR A 164 -23.54 30.15 -11.25
CA TYR A 164 -24.07 31.48 -11.59
C TYR A 164 -23.46 32.62 -10.76
N VAL A 165 -23.13 32.39 -9.48
CA VAL A 165 -22.72 33.46 -8.55
C VAL A 165 -21.20 33.51 -8.34
N HIS A 166 -20.57 32.36 -8.02
CA HIS A 166 -19.13 32.30 -7.73
C HIS A 166 -18.23 32.84 -8.87
N PRO A 167 -18.48 32.57 -10.16
CA PRO A 167 -17.65 33.11 -11.24
C PRO A 167 -17.74 34.64 -11.35
N LEU A 168 -18.89 35.24 -11.02
CA LEU A 168 -19.05 36.69 -11.00
C LEU A 168 -18.22 37.33 -9.88
N LEU A 169 -18.25 36.73 -8.69
CA LEU A 169 -17.44 37.17 -7.54
C LEU A 169 -15.93 37.11 -7.80
N GLU A 170 -15.43 36.07 -8.48
CA GLU A 170 -14.03 35.97 -8.90
C GLU A 170 -13.64 36.99 -10.00
N SER A 171 -14.61 37.41 -10.81
CA SER A 171 -14.41 38.39 -11.90
C SER A 171 -14.54 39.86 -11.48
N LYS A 172 -14.70 40.15 -10.18
CA LYS A 172 -14.98 41.51 -9.68
C LYS A 172 -13.89 42.51 -10.13
N PRO A 173 -14.23 43.57 -10.89
CA PRO A 173 -13.25 44.53 -11.37
C PRO A 173 -12.69 45.37 -10.20
N SER A 174 -11.36 45.48 -10.13
CA SER A 174 -10.64 46.10 -9.00
C SER A 174 -10.69 47.63 -8.91
N GLY A 175 -11.63 48.29 -9.61
CA GLY A 175 -11.69 49.75 -9.74
C GLY A 175 -12.88 50.38 -8.98
N PRO A 176 -12.76 51.63 -8.50
CA PRO A 176 -13.79 52.32 -7.72
C PRO A 176 -14.95 52.89 -8.56
N VAL A 177 -15.21 52.35 -9.76
CA VAL A 177 -16.28 52.81 -10.66
C VAL A 177 -17.52 51.96 -10.45
N SER A 178 -18.66 52.60 -10.18
CA SER A 178 -19.96 51.98 -9.96
C SER A 178 -20.52 51.34 -11.25
N ASN A 179 -20.07 50.13 -11.53
CA ASN A 179 -20.53 49.32 -12.67
C ASN A 179 -21.95 48.78 -12.43
N GLN A 180 -22.97 49.63 -12.57
CA GLN A 180 -24.39 49.26 -12.43
C GLN A 180 -24.80 48.02 -13.26
N GLY A 181 -24.09 47.73 -14.36
CA GLY A 181 -24.28 46.51 -15.14
C GLY A 181 -23.81 45.23 -14.42
N PHE A 182 -22.67 45.29 -13.72
CA PHE A 182 -22.15 44.17 -12.92
C PHE A 182 -23.10 43.86 -11.75
N ASP A 183 -23.51 44.89 -11.01
CA ASP A 183 -24.40 44.74 -9.86
C ASP A 183 -25.74 44.12 -10.30
N LYS A 184 -26.37 44.65 -11.38
CA LYS A 184 -27.58 44.05 -11.97
C LYS A 184 -27.38 42.59 -12.43
N THR A 185 -26.21 42.21 -12.94
CA THR A 185 -25.96 40.80 -13.30
C THR A 185 -25.76 39.91 -12.07
N LEU A 186 -25.17 40.43 -11.00
CA LEU A 186 -25.00 39.71 -9.74
C LEU A 186 -26.33 39.53 -9.00
N ASP A 187 -27.17 40.58 -8.94
CA ASP A 187 -28.51 40.52 -8.36
C ASP A 187 -29.40 39.50 -9.09
N ASN A 188 -29.38 39.52 -10.43
CA ASN A 188 -30.09 38.52 -11.24
C ASN A 188 -29.55 37.09 -10.95
N ALA A 189 -28.23 36.91 -10.84
CA ALA A 189 -27.65 35.61 -10.51
C ALA A 189 -28.07 35.13 -9.11
N LEU A 190 -28.06 36.02 -8.11
CA LEU A 190 -28.51 35.73 -6.74
C LEU A 190 -30.00 35.33 -6.72
N LEU A 191 -30.87 36.08 -7.40
CA LEU A 191 -32.31 35.77 -7.51
C LEU A 191 -32.57 34.43 -8.24
N THR A 192 -31.72 34.04 -9.21
CA THR A 192 -31.86 32.73 -9.87
C THR A 192 -31.40 31.54 -9.02
N VAL A 193 -30.52 31.75 -8.03
CA VAL A 193 -30.00 30.68 -7.15
C VAL A 193 -30.77 30.60 -5.84
N PHE A 194 -31.13 31.75 -5.27
CA PHE A 194 -31.81 31.91 -3.99
C PHE A 194 -33.23 32.47 -4.21
N ASN A 195 -34.02 31.78 -5.04
CA ASN A 195 -35.45 32.06 -5.15
C ASN A 195 -36.19 31.67 -3.85
N ASP A 196 -37.43 32.12 -3.70
CA ASP A 196 -38.22 31.90 -2.47
C ASP A 196 -38.33 30.41 -2.10
N GLU A 197 -38.48 29.51 -3.09
CA GLU A 197 -38.49 28.06 -2.89
C GLU A 197 -37.18 27.53 -2.27
N VAL A 198 -36.02 28.01 -2.74
CA VAL A 198 -34.70 27.61 -2.20
C VAL A 198 -34.47 28.22 -0.82
N VAL A 199 -34.83 29.49 -0.61
CA VAL A 199 -34.67 30.16 0.70
C VAL A 199 -35.55 29.48 1.75
N GLN A 200 -36.80 29.16 1.42
CA GLN A 200 -37.70 28.38 2.28
C GLN A 200 -37.14 26.96 2.53
N TYR A 201 -36.65 26.28 1.49
CA TYR A 201 -36.02 24.97 1.63
C TYR A 201 -34.80 24.99 2.58
N LEU A 202 -33.99 26.04 2.56
CA LEU A 202 -32.84 26.19 3.45
C LEU A 202 -33.29 26.51 4.89
N SER A 203 -34.20 27.46 5.08
CA SER A 203 -34.70 27.86 6.41
C SER A 203 -35.49 26.76 7.12
N ASP A 204 -36.25 25.93 6.39
CA ASP A 204 -36.88 24.70 6.89
C ASP A 204 -35.89 23.70 7.50
N ARG A 205 -34.60 23.82 7.17
CA ARG A 205 -33.47 22.99 7.62
C ARG A 205 -32.50 23.74 8.55
N GLY A 206 -32.84 24.98 8.91
CA GLY A 206 -32.00 25.86 9.74
C GLY A 206 -30.81 26.50 9.01
N TYR A 207 -30.72 26.37 7.68
CA TYR A 207 -29.59 26.86 6.90
C TYR A 207 -29.81 28.27 6.37
N SER A 208 -28.74 29.07 6.40
CA SER A 208 -28.64 30.40 5.82
C SER A 208 -28.06 30.35 4.40
N ILE A 209 -28.09 31.51 3.72
CA ILE A 209 -27.38 31.71 2.44
C ILE A 209 -25.85 31.66 2.65
N GLU A 210 -25.36 32.13 3.81
CA GLU A 210 -23.93 32.11 4.15
C GLU A 210 -23.38 30.69 4.26
N ASP A 211 -24.16 29.75 4.80
CA ASP A 211 -23.79 28.33 4.88
C ASP A 211 -23.53 27.74 3.49
N VAL A 212 -24.33 28.10 2.48
CA VAL A 212 -24.14 27.65 1.09
C VAL A 212 -22.79 28.14 0.54
N MET A 213 -22.43 29.39 0.83
CA MET A 213 -21.13 29.96 0.42
C MET A 213 -19.96 29.24 1.11
N VAL A 214 -20.11 28.88 2.38
CA VAL A 214 -19.12 28.09 3.13
C VAL A 214 -18.98 26.67 2.57
N TRP A 215 -20.10 26.00 2.23
CA TRP A 215 -20.04 24.66 1.62
C TRP A 215 -19.34 24.72 0.26
N ALA A 216 -19.63 25.75 -0.54
CA ALA A 216 -18.92 26.01 -1.79
C ALA A 216 -17.41 26.20 -1.54
N TRP A 217 -17.01 27.04 -0.57
CA TRP A 217 -15.61 27.28 -0.20
C TRP A 217 -14.87 26.03 0.30
N ILE A 218 -15.54 25.11 1.02
CA ILE A 218 -14.96 23.81 1.39
C ILE A 218 -14.75 22.96 0.12
N LEU A 219 -15.78 22.85 -0.72
CA LEU A 219 -15.81 21.92 -1.85
C LEU A 219 -14.89 22.33 -3.02
N THR A 220 -14.70 23.62 -3.27
CA THR A 220 -13.82 24.14 -4.34
C THR A 220 -12.32 24.03 -4.05
N SER A 221 -11.92 23.86 -2.79
CA SER A 221 -10.49 23.74 -2.41
C SER A 221 -9.79 22.65 -3.22
N SER A 222 -8.71 22.94 -3.94
CA SER A 222 -7.99 21.91 -4.72
C SER A 222 -7.35 20.86 -3.81
N GLN A 223 -6.70 21.30 -2.72
CA GLN A 223 -6.02 20.41 -1.78
C GLN A 223 -7.00 19.69 -0.82
N PRO A 224 -6.88 18.36 -0.63
CA PRO A 224 -7.77 17.59 0.24
C PRO A 224 -7.59 17.90 1.73
N LEU A 225 -6.36 18.20 2.16
CA LEU A 225 -6.07 18.60 3.54
C LEU A 225 -6.69 19.96 3.86
N GLN A 226 -6.55 20.93 2.95
CA GLN A 226 -7.17 22.24 3.08
C GLN A 226 -8.71 22.12 3.18
N ALA A 227 -9.35 21.29 2.34
CA ALA A 227 -10.79 21.04 2.43
C ALA A 227 -11.20 20.47 3.80
N ALA A 228 -10.44 19.51 4.34
CA ALA A 228 -10.70 18.93 5.66
C ALA A 228 -10.49 19.93 6.81
N MET A 229 -9.48 20.82 6.70
CA MET A 229 -9.25 21.90 7.65
C MET A 229 -10.38 22.94 7.61
N ARG A 230 -10.79 23.41 6.42
CA ARG A 230 -11.91 24.35 6.24
C ARG A 230 -13.20 23.80 6.85
N TYR A 231 -13.50 22.51 6.63
CA TYR A 231 -14.62 21.81 7.24
C TYR A 231 -14.58 21.89 8.78
N LYS A 232 -13.43 21.51 9.39
CA LYS A 232 -13.29 21.50 10.85
C LYS A 232 -13.35 22.89 11.48
N ILE A 233 -12.74 23.90 10.85
CA ILE A 233 -12.75 25.28 11.34
C ILE A 233 -14.18 25.81 11.42
N PHE A 234 -15.00 25.53 10.41
CA PHE A 234 -16.39 25.99 10.40
C PHE A 234 -17.28 25.26 11.42
N GLU A 235 -17.17 23.93 11.53
CA GLU A 235 -17.87 23.16 12.58
C GLU A 235 -17.53 23.66 13.99
N LYS A 236 -16.27 24.02 14.24
CA LYS A 236 -15.88 24.59 15.54
C LYS A 236 -16.55 25.95 15.79
N LYS A 237 -16.51 26.87 14.83
CA LYS A 237 -17.18 28.19 14.95
C LYS A 237 -18.69 28.04 15.21
N ALA A 238 -19.34 27.11 14.52
CA ALA A 238 -20.75 26.82 14.73
C ALA A 238 -21.06 26.22 16.13
N SER A 239 -20.06 25.63 16.80
CA SER A 239 -20.17 25.13 18.17
C SER A 239 -19.86 26.19 19.24
N GLU A 240 -19.11 27.24 18.91
CA GLU A 240 -18.73 28.31 19.85
C GLU A 240 -19.77 29.45 19.89
N ASN A 241 -20.42 29.74 18.76
CA ASN A 241 -21.25 30.95 18.61
C ASN A 241 -22.59 30.94 19.37
N SER A 242 -23.03 29.81 19.93
CA SER A 242 -24.21 29.64 20.80
C SER A 242 -25.61 30.00 20.23
N LEU A 243 -25.71 30.91 19.26
CA LEU A 243 -26.91 31.27 18.51
C LEU A 243 -26.97 30.48 17.20
N GLU A 244 -27.93 29.55 17.12
CA GLU A 244 -28.64 29.04 15.92
C GLU A 244 -27.89 28.69 14.61
N SER A 245 -26.55 28.78 14.54
CA SER A 245 -25.78 28.48 13.32
C SER A 245 -25.79 26.99 13.02
N ALA A 246 -26.42 26.59 11.91
CA ALA A 246 -26.63 25.20 11.58
C ALA A 246 -25.33 24.48 11.16
N LYS A 247 -25.06 23.35 11.81
CA LYS A 247 -23.87 22.53 11.55
C LYS A 247 -23.86 21.96 10.11
N VAL A 248 -22.67 21.72 9.57
CA VAL A 248 -22.44 21.33 8.17
C VAL A 248 -23.23 20.06 7.79
N PRO A 249 -23.93 20.06 6.63
CA PRO A 249 -24.63 18.89 6.11
C PRO A 249 -23.69 17.71 5.80
N LEU A 250 -24.15 16.49 6.11
CA LEU A 250 -23.42 15.25 5.82
C LEU A 250 -23.08 15.05 4.33
N PHE A 251 -23.80 15.67 3.39
CA PHE A 251 -23.45 15.59 1.97
C PHE A 251 -22.07 16.21 1.68
N VAL A 252 -21.65 17.25 2.42
CA VAL A 252 -20.35 17.91 2.27
C VAL A 252 -19.24 16.95 2.69
N LEU A 253 -19.36 16.31 3.87
CA LEU A 253 -18.43 15.27 4.34
C LEU A 253 -18.36 14.09 3.35
N LEU A 254 -19.52 13.63 2.87
CA LEU A 254 -19.56 12.57 1.86
C LEU A 254 -18.85 12.98 0.57
N PHE A 255 -18.97 14.24 0.14
CA PHE A 255 -18.34 14.74 -1.07
C PHE A 255 -16.82 14.96 -0.90
N THR A 256 -16.35 15.46 0.25
CA THR A 256 -14.91 15.54 0.54
C THR A 256 -14.26 14.16 0.59
N LEU A 257 -14.94 13.16 1.17
CA LEU A 257 -14.56 11.74 1.14
C LEU A 257 -14.63 11.07 -0.25
N ARG A 258 -15.11 11.77 -1.30
CA ARG A 258 -15.20 11.26 -2.68
C ARG A 258 -13.96 11.60 -3.54
N ARG A 259 -13.03 12.41 -3.03
CA ARG A 259 -11.81 12.80 -3.73
C ARG A 259 -10.92 11.56 -4.01
N GLU A 260 -10.21 11.57 -5.14
CA GLU A 260 -9.33 10.46 -5.56
C GLU A 260 -8.11 10.29 -4.65
N SER A 261 -7.62 11.39 -4.09
CA SER A 261 -6.44 11.45 -3.23
C SER A 261 -6.77 12.22 -1.94
N ILE A 262 -6.70 11.52 -0.81
CA ILE A 262 -6.87 12.08 0.54
C ILE A 262 -5.69 11.54 1.36
N CYS A 263 -4.86 12.42 1.93
CA CYS A 263 -3.75 12.00 2.78
C CYS A 263 -4.26 11.51 4.15
N ALA A 264 -3.44 10.75 4.88
CA ALA A 264 -3.81 10.21 6.19
C ALA A 264 -4.30 11.30 7.16
N THR A 265 -3.62 12.46 7.23
CA THR A 265 -4.00 13.60 8.09
C THR A 265 -5.38 14.16 7.74
N ALA A 266 -5.69 14.33 6.44
CA ALA A 266 -7.01 14.77 5.99
C ALA A 266 -8.10 13.73 6.31
N PHE A 267 -7.82 12.45 6.08
CA PHE A 267 -8.73 11.36 6.40
C PHE A 267 -9.03 11.27 7.91
N ARG A 268 -8.02 11.47 8.76
CA ARG A 268 -8.17 11.51 10.23
C ARG A 268 -9.14 12.60 10.65
N ILE A 269 -8.96 13.84 10.17
CA ILE A 269 -9.87 14.96 10.45
C ILE A 269 -11.32 14.61 10.05
N LEU A 270 -11.51 14.06 8.85
CA LEU A 270 -12.84 13.69 8.34
C LEU A 270 -13.46 12.51 9.11
N LEU A 271 -12.67 11.58 9.66
CA LEU A 271 -13.16 10.48 10.49
C LEU A 271 -13.60 10.96 11.89
N PHE A 272 -12.89 11.91 12.50
CA PHE A 272 -13.35 12.55 13.75
C PHE A 272 -14.68 13.27 13.51
N GLN A 273 -14.79 14.04 12.44
CA GLN A 273 -16.05 14.70 12.06
C GLN A 273 -17.19 13.70 11.81
N ALA A 274 -16.92 12.54 11.21
CA ALA A 274 -17.90 11.46 11.08
C ALA A 274 -18.37 10.90 12.43
N TRP A 275 -17.47 10.85 13.43
CA TRP A 275 -17.81 10.47 14.81
C TRP A 275 -18.69 11.50 15.49
N ASP A 276 -18.36 12.78 15.36
CA ASP A 276 -19.10 13.89 15.97
C ASP A 276 -20.53 13.98 15.40
N ILE A 277 -20.66 14.00 14.06
CA ILE A 277 -21.95 14.05 13.33
C ILE A 277 -22.88 12.90 13.73
N LEU A 278 -22.36 11.70 13.94
CA LEU A 278 -23.17 10.52 14.26
C LEU A 278 -23.44 10.37 15.76
N SER A 279 -22.57 10.92 16.62
CA SER A 279 -22.76 10.93 18.08
C SER A 279 -23.81 11.94 18.53
N ASP A 280 -23.86 13.12 17.90
CA ASP A 280 -24.80 14.21 18.21
C ASP A 280 -26.28 13.74 18.27
N ASN A 281 -26.70 12.85 17.36
CA ASN A 281 -28.10 12.41 17.25
C ASN A 281 -28.52 11.40 18.33
N LEU A 282 -27.60 10.89 19.16
CA LEU A 282 -27.95 9.91 20.21
C LEU A 282 -28.44 10.60 21.50
N SER A 283 -28.14 11.89 21.68
CA SER A 283 -28.53 12.66 22.86
C SER A 283 -29.89 13.36 22.72
N SER A 284 -30.41 13.54 21.49
CA SER A 284 -31.70 14.21 21.25
C SER A 284 -32.92 13.41 21.69
N ASP A 285 -32.79 12.08 21.83
CA ASP A 285 -33.91 11.18 22.09
C ASP A 285 -34.22 11.00 23.59
N GLN A 286 -33.39 11.50 24.51
CA GLN A 286 -33.49 11.21 25.95
C GLN A 286 -34.22 12.27 26.80
N THR A 287 -34.57 13.43 26.23
CA THR A 287 -35.28 14.52 26.95
C THR A 287 -36.61 14.86 26.31
N SER A 288 -37.53 13.89 26.37
CA SER A 288 -38.93 14.05 25.93
C SER A 288 -39.92 14.02 27.12
N GLU A 289 -39.75 14.94 28.07
CA GLU A 289 -40.80 15.30 29.01
C GLU A 289 -41.11 16.81 28.93
N ILE A 290 -42.40 17.12 28.80
CA ILE A 290 -43.03 18.43 29.04
C ILE A 290 -42.50 19.60 28.18
N SER A 291 -42.84 19.64 26.88
CA SER A 291 -43.08 20.91 26.17
C SER A 291 -44.12 20.77 25.06
N SER A 292 -45.23 21.51 25.17
CA SER A 292 -46.44 21.40 24.34
C SER A 292 -46.38 22.23 23.04
N ARG A 293 -45.28 22.11 22.29
CA ARG A 293 -45.22 22.56 20.89
C ARG A 293 -44.73 21.41 20.02
N PRO A 294 -45.31 21.19 18.82
CA PRO A 294 -44.73 20.26 17.86
C PRO A 294 -43.37 20.81 17.43
N LYS A 295 -42.28 20.32 18.04
CA LYS A 295 -40.92 20.59 17.56
C LYS A 295 -40.86 20.09 16.12
N ARG A 296 -40.75 21.02 15.17
CA ARG A 296 -40.61 20.75 13.74
C ARG A 296 -39.58 19.64 13.57
N SER A 297 -39.93 18.57 12.88
CA SER A 297 -39.16 17.31 12.86
C SER A 297 -37.67 17.58 12.67
N ALA A 298 -36.87 17.33 13.70
CA ALA A 298 -35.43 17.55 13.65
C ALA A 298 -34.86 16.78 12.47
N TRP A 299 -34.27 17.50 11.50
CA TRP A 299 -33.71 16.88 10.31
C TRP A 299 -32.58 15.95 10.72
N ASN A 300 -32.71 14.65 10.43
CA ASN A 300 -31.67 13.65 10.71
C ASN A 300 -30.36 14.00 9.98
N ARG A 301 -29.46 14.71 10.66
CA ARG A 301 -28.14 15.13 10.16
C ARG A 301 -27.28 13.93 9.75
N SER A 302 -27.49 12.80 10.42
CA SER A 302 -26.92 11.47 10.10
C SER A 302 -27.38 10.86 8.76
N GLY A 303 -28.46 11.36 8.16
CA GLY A 303 -29.08 10.77 6.98
C GLY A 303 -29.85 9.46 7.27
N ASP A 304 -30.23 8.76 6.21
CA ASP A 304 -30.88 7.45 6.30
C ASP A 304 -29.85 6.30 6.39
N ASP A 305 -30.32 5.08 6.71
CA ASP A 305 -29.46 3.90 6.81
C ASP A 305 -28.61 3.67 5.51
N ASN A 306 -29.12 4.06 4.33
CA ASN A 306 -28.34 4.05 3.08
C ASN A 306 -27.19 5.05 3.08
N THR A 307 -27.44 6.29 3.53
CA THR A 307 -26.43 7.35 3.61
C THR A 307 -25.33 6.98 4.61
N ILE A 308 -25.70 6.38 5.76
CA ILE A 308 -24.74 5.83 6.73
C ILE A 308 -23.93 4.67 6.10
N MET A 309 -24.56 3.78 5.33
CA MET A 309 -23.85 2.72 4.60
C MET A 309 -22.89 3.29 3.53
N ILE A 310 -23.26 4.35 2.82
CA ILE A 310 -22.37 5.03 1.86
C ILE A 310 -21.16 5.65 2.57
N LEU A 311 -21.37 6.28 3.73
CA LEU A 311 -20.30 6.81 4.59
C LEU A 311 -19.37 5.68 5.04
N ALA A 312 -19.91 4.61 5.60
CA ALA A 312 -19.18 3.42 6.03
C ALA A 312 -18.29 2.85 4.91
N VAL A 313 -18.85 2.68 3.70
CA VAL A 313 -18.12 2.15 2.55
C VAL A 313 -16.95 3.08 2.14
N ARG A 314 -17.14 4.40 2.17
CA ARG A 314 -16.07 5.37 1.85
C ARG A 314 -14.98 5.39 2.92
N LEU A 315 -15.36 5.44 4.20
CA LEU A 315 -14.43 5.40 5.32
C LEU A 315 -13.57 4.14 5.30
N LEU A 316 -14.18 2.96 5.12
CA LEU A 316 -13.45 1.69 5.05
C LEU A 316 -12.47 1.65 3.85
N ARG A 317 -12.87 2.12 2.67
CA ARG A 317 -11.95 2.09 1.51
C ARG A 317 -10.79 3.08 1.63
N LEU A 318 -11.03 4.27 2.17
CA LEU A 318 -9.98 5.25 2.45
C LEU A 318 -9.05 4.74 3.56
N ALA A 319 -9.57 4.16 4.64
CA ALA A 319 -8.77 3.51 5.67
C ALA A 319 -7.86 2.43 5.06
N GLY A 320 -8.38 1.54 4.23
CA GLY A 320 -7.57 0.52 3.53
C GLY A 320 -6.53 1.08 2.55
N GLN A 321 -6.63 2.35 2.16
CA GLN A 321 -5.66 3.04 1.32
C GLN A 321 -4.60 3.83 2.11
N VAL A 322 -4.98 4.50 3.21
CA VAL A 322 -4.08 5.46 3.91
C VAL A 322 -3.98 5.28 5.42
N TRP A 323 -4.91 4.59 6.09
CA TRP A 323 -4.86 4.38 7.55
C TRP A 323 -5.64 3.12 8.01
N PRO A 324 -5.13 1.89 7.77
CA PRO A 324 -5.84 0.65 8.10
C PRO A 324 -6.15 0.45 9.59
N GLN A 325 -5.37 1.09 10.47
CA GLN A 325 -5.57 1.11 11.92
C GLN A 325 -6.96 1.66 12.32
N ALA A 326 -7.61 2.45 11.46
CA ALA A 326 -8.94 3.00 11.70
C ALA A 326 -10.07 1.97 11.59
N PHE A 327 -9.85 0.76 11.03
CA PHE A 327 -10.94 -0.19 10.80
C PHE A 327 -11.79 -0.52 12.04
N PRO A 328 -11.22 -0.77 13.25
CA PRO A 328 -12.03 -1.02 14.44
C PRO A 328 -12.84 0.22 14.85
N SER A 329 -12.28 1.43 14.75
CA SER A 329 -13.01 2.68 15.02
C SER A 329 -14.21 2.89 14.08
N ILE A 330 -14.03 2.53 12.80
CA ILE A 330 -15.07 2.65 11.79
C ILE A 330 -16.14 1.58 12.03
N ALA A 331 -15.74 0.35 12.35
CA ALA A 331 -16.68 -0.69 12.78
C ALA A 331 -17.49 -0.25 14.02
N ALA A 332 -16.83 0.29 15.05
CA ALA A 332 -17.46 0.82 16.26
C ALA A 332 -18.50 1.92 15.97
N LEU A 333 -18.15 2.87 15.10
CA LEU A 333 -19.02 3.96 14.66
C LEU A 333 -20.28 3.42 13.95
N ILE A 334 -20.09 2.44 13.06
CA ILE A 334 -21.19 1.80 12.33
C ILE A 334 -22.06 0.98 13.27
N THR A 335 -21.48 0.22 14.21
CA THR A 335 -22.26 -0.59 15.14
C THR A 335 -23.02 0.25 16.16
N ARG A 336 -22.49 1.42 16.55
CA ARG A 336 -23.21 2.37 17.41
C ARG A 336 -24.45 2.96 16.72
N THR A 337 -24.43 3.12 15.39
CA THR A 337 -25.51 3.76 14.61
C THR A 337 -26.50 2.76 14.01
N LEU A 338 -26.02 1.61 13.54
CA LEU A 338 -26.80 0.56 12.89
C LEU A 338 -26.95 -0.73 13.74
N GLY A 339 -26.58 -0.68 15.02
CA GLY A 339 -26.71 -1.79 15.97
C GLY A 339 -28.11 -1.98 16.57
N THR A 340 -28.21 -2.83 17.60
CA THR A 340 -29.49 -3.25 18.20
C THR A 340 -30.34 -2.10 18.75
N ALA A 341 -29.72 -1.10 19.37
CA ALA A 341 -30.41 0.10 19.87
C ALA A 341 -31.20 0.82 18.76
N SER A 342 -30.68 0.81 17.52
CA SER A 342 -31.30 1.38 16.31
C SER A 342 -32.57 0.65 15.85
N ALA A 343 -32.90 -0.49 16.48
CA ALA A 343 -34.05 -1.35 16.18
C ALA A 343 -34.99 -1.57 17.37
N ALA A 344 -34.58 -1.25 18.61
CA ALA A 344 -35.30 -1.62 19.84
C ALA A 344 -36.74 -1.09 19.93
N ASN A 345 -37.00 0.13 19.43
CA ASN A 345 -38.29 0.82 19.60
C ASN A 345 -39.18 0.74 18.33
N LYS A 346 -39.09 -0.34 17.55
CA LYS A 346 -39.83 -0.49 16.27
C LYS A 346 -40.90 -1.57 16.35
N SER A 347 -42.03 -1.36 15.66
CA SER A 347 -43.06 -2.39 15.46
C SER A 347 -42.49 -3.63 14.77
N ASN A 348 -43.06 -4.81 15.03
CA ASN A 348 -42.51 -6.11 14.58
C ASN A 348 -42.22 -6.15 13.06
N GLU A 349 -43.13 -5.69 12.21
CA GLU A 349 -42.92 -5.65 10.75
C GLU A 349 -41.74 -4.72 10.34
N ALA A 350 -41.64 -3.55 10.99
CA ALA A 350 -40.55 -2.61 10.76
C ALA A 350 -39.22 -3.13 11.33
N TYR A 351 -39.27 -3.91 12.42
CA TYR A 351 -38.13 -4.63 12.99
C TYR A 351 -37.61 -5.68 12.00
N GLU A 352 -38.46 -6.58 11.50
CA GLU A 352 -38.07 -7.59 10.51
C GLU A 352 -37.49 -6.99 9.23
N LYS A 353 -38.14 -5.94 8.69
CA LYS A 353 -37.66 -5.21 7.51
C LYS A 353 -36.29 -4.59 7.77
N LYS A 354 -36.05 -4.04 8.96
CA LYS A 354 -34.73 -3.50 9.36
C LYS A 354 -33.70 -4.62 9.54
N VAL A 355 -34.02 -5.71 10.24
CA VAL A 355 -33.15 -6.89 10.40
C VAL A 355 -32.70 -7.47 9.06
N ARG A 356 -33.61 -7.57 8.08
CA ARG A 356 -33.29 -8.00 6.72
C ARG A 356 -32.31 -7.06 6.01
N GLY A 357 -32.51 -5.74 6.14
CA GLY A 357 -31.60 -4.73 5.59
C GLY A 357 -30.22 -4.75 6.27
N LEU A 358 -30.18 -4.80 7.61
CA LEU A 358 -28.95 -4.88 8.40
C LEU A 358 -28.16 -6.15 8.10
N THR A 359 -28.82 -7.29 7.92
CA THR A 359 -28.17 -8.55 7.50
C THR A 359 -27.39 -8.35 6.20
N ILE A 360 -27.98 -7.66 5.21
CA ILE A 360 -27.31 -7.36 3.94
C ILE A 360 -26.12 -6.39 4.17
N TYR A 361 -26.30 -5.34 4.96
CA TYR A 361 -25.25 -4.35 5.22
C TYR A 361 -24.06 -4.94 5.98
N TYR A 362 -24.28 -5.64 7.09
CA TYR A 362 -23.21 -6.25 7.89
C TYR A 362 -22.40 -7.26 7.06
N ASN A 363 -23.07 -8.15 6.32
CA ASN A 363 -22.37 -9.07 5.41
C ASN A 363 -21.58 -8.34 4.31
N LYS A 364 -22.08 -7.19 3.83
CA LYS A 364 -21.34 -6.36 2.87
C LYS A 364 -20.14 -5.65 3.49
N LEU A 365 -20.24 -5.21 4.75
CA LEU A 365 -19.14 -4.60 5.51
C LEU A 365 -18.03 -5.63 5.80
N LEU A 366 -18.38 -6.87 6.19
CA LEU A 366 -17.43 -7.97 6.31
C LEU A 366 -16.63 -8.17 5.00
N SER A 367 -17.34 -8.22 3.86
CA SER A 367 -16.77 -8.32 2.51
C SER A 367 -15.92 -7.12 2.11
N LEU A 368 -16.23 -5.91 2.58
CA LEU A 368 -15.39 -4.72 2.34
C LEU A 368 -14.11 -4.75 3.18
N LEU A 369 -14.19 -5.18 4.44
CA LEU A 369 -13.03 -5.38 5.31
C LEU A 369 -12.08 -6.48 4.81
N ALA A 370 -12.58 -7.46 4.06
CA ALA A 370 -11.77 -8.54 3.48
C ALA A 370 -11.01 -8.19 2.19
N ILE A 371 -10.98 -6.90 1.80
CA ILE A 371 -10.18 -6.43 0.66
C ILE A 371 -8.74 -6.18 1.15
N PRO A 372 -7.69 -6.64 0.45
CA PRO A 372 -6.30 -6.34 0.83
C PRO A 372 -6.05 -4.83 0.92
N CYS A 373 -5.40 -4.37 1.99
CA CYS A 373 -4.99 -2.97 2.11
C CYS A 373 -3.87 -2.62 1.13
N ARG A 374 -3.81 -1.37 0.69
CA ARG A 374 -2.69 -0.87 -0.12
C ARG A 374 -1.40 -0.81 0.69
N LEU A 375 -1.50 -0.37 1.95
CA LEU A 375 -0.39 -0.31 2.89
C LEU A 375 -0.24 -1.65 3.62
N GLU A 376 0.94 -2.25 3.50
CA GLU A 376 1.39 -3.47 4.20
C GLU A 376 0.27 -4.54 4.40
N PRO A 377 -0.36 -5.06 3.32
CA PRO A 377 -1.66 -5.76 3.37
C PRO A 377 -1.75 -6.85 4.43
N TYR A 378 -0.71 -7.67 4.56
CA TYR A 378 -0.65 -8.77 5.52
C TYR A 378 -0.57 -8.31 6.98
N ARG A 379 0.13 -7.21 7.28
CA ARG A 379 0.14 -6.63 8.64
C ARG A 379 -1.16 -5.91 8.96
N SER A 380 -1.76 -5.27 7.95
CA SER A 380 -3.07 -4.63 8.09
C SER A 380 -4.22 -5.61 8.36
N ALA A 381 -4.04 -6.90 8.06
CA ALA A 381 -5.04 -7.95 8.25
C ALA A 381 -5.54 -8.09 9.70
N ILE A 382 -4.71 -7.81 10.71
CA ILE A 382 -5.14 -7.89 12.12
C ILE A 382 -6.16 -6.80 12.49
N PHE A 383 -6.06 -5.60 11.90
CA PHE A 383 -7.06 -4.54 12.07
C PHE A 383 -8.36 -4.89 11.36
N GLN A 384 -8.27 -5.55 10.19
CA GLN A 384 -9.41 -6.10 9.46
C GLN A 384 -10.13 -7.18 10.28
N GLN A 385 -9.38 -8.10 10.91
CA GLN A 385 -9.93 -9.12 11.82
C GLN A 385 -10.64 -8.49 13.02
N ARG A 386 -10.01 -7.55 13.72
CA ARG A 386 -10.61 -6.86 14.88
C ARG A 386 -11.93 -6.17 14.50
N ALA A 387 -11.97 -5.52 13.35
CA ALA A 387 -13.19 -4.89 12.82
C ALA A 387 -14.27 -5.91 12.42
N GLN A 388 -13.90 -7.03 11.77
CA GLN A 388 -14.85 -8.10 11.46
C GLN A 388 -15.44 -8.74 12.73
N PHE A 389 -14.61 -9.01 13.74
CA PHE A 389 -15.07 -9.56 15.03
C PHE A 389 -15.99 -8.59 15.78
N GLN A 390 -15.74 -7.29 15.69
CA GLN A 390 -16.65 -6.28 16.24
C GLN A 390 -18.02 -6.28 15.54
N LEU A 391 -18.05 -6.37 14.20
CA LEU A 391 -19.31 -6.52 13.46
C LEU A 391 -20.05 -7.81 13.85
N LEU A 392 -19.35 -8.94 13.95
CA LEU A 392 -19.95 -10.23 14.33
C LEU A 392 -20.50 -10.24 15.76
N ARG A 393 -19.81 -9.63 16.73
CA ARG A 393 -20.27 -9.48 18.12
C ARG A 393 -21.57 -8.66 18.21
N GLU A 394 -21.82 -7.78 17.25
CA GLU A 394 -23.04 -6.98 17.20
C GLU A 394 -24.14 -7.71 16.43
N MET A 395 -23.81 -8.46 15.38
CA MET A 395 -24.74 -9.39 14.71
C MET A 395 -25.34 -10.42 15.70
N SER A 396 -24.55 -10.92 16.65
CA SER A 396 -25.02 -11.89 17.66
C SER A 396 -25.90 -11.30 18.77
N LYS A 397 -26.06 -9.98 18.86
CA LYS A 397 -26.92 -9.33 19.87
C LYS A 397 -28.36 -9.12 19.40
N PHE A 398 -28.64 -9.26 18.10
CA PHE A 398 -30.01 -9.19 17.59
C PHE A 398 -30.81 -10.43 17.99
N ASN A 399 -32.13 -10.33 18.04
CA ASN A 399 -33.02 -11.44 18.36
C ASN A 399 -34.11 -11.55 17.27
N PRO A 400 -34.03 -12.51 16.34
CA PRO A 400 -32.97 -13.51 16.19
C PRO A 400 -31.62 -12.89 15.74
N PRO A 401 -30.48 -13.55 16.01
CA PRO A 401 -29.16 -13.11 15.55
C PRO A 401 -29.08 -12.91 14.03
N LEU A 402 -28.34 -11.89 13.58
CA LEU A 402 -28.20 -11.63 12.14
C LEU A 402 -27.37 -12.75 11.49
N PRO A 403 -27.89 -13.47 10.46
CA PRO A 403 -27.18 -14.61 9.90
C PRO A 403 -25.96 -14.18 9.06
N VAL A 404 -24.88 -14.95 9.19
CA VAL A 404 -23.70 -14.82 8.32
C VAL A 404 -24.01 -15.53 7.00
N THR A 405 -23.96 -14.78 5.91
CA THR A 405 -24.14 -15.30 4.54
C THR A 405 -22.84 -15.92 4.02
N ARG A 406 -22.90 -16.66 2.91
CA ARG A 406 -21.69 -17.10 2.20
C ARG A 406 -20.71 -15.96 1.89
N GLU A 407 -21.16 -14.77 1.47
CA GLU A 407 -20.27 -13.61 1.24
C GLU A 407 -19.58 -13.15 2.55
N GLY A 408 -20.24 -13.31 3.71
CA GLY A 408 -19.67 -13.08 5.03
C GLY A 408 -18.61 -14.12 5.42
N TYR A 409 -18.91 -15.42 5.30
CA TYR A 409 -17.95 -16.49 5.62
C TYR A 409 -16.71 -16.46 4.73
N GLN A 410 -16.87 -16.24 3.42
CA GLN A 410 -15.75 -16.06 2.50
C GLN A 410 -14.90 -14.85 2.89
N ALA A 411 -15.52 -13.75 3.33
CA ALA A 411 -14.82 -12.57 3.80
C ALA A 411 -14.03 -12.80 5.11
N ILE A 412 -14.59 -13.56 6.05
CA ILE A 412 -13.90 -13.93 7.30
C ILE A 412 -12.71 -14.85 6.97
N THR A 413 -12.95 -15.91 6.20
CA THR A 413 -11.93 -16.88 5.74
C THR A 413 -10.76 -16.18 5.06
N ASN A 414 -11.01 -15.22 4.17
CA ASN A 414 -9.96 -14.49 3.45
C ASN A 414 -9.06 -13.66 4.39
N VAL A 415 -9.64 -13.06 5.44
CA VAL A 415 -8.87 -12.32 6.45
C VAL A 415 -8.10 -13.26 7.38
N GLN A 416 -8.64 -14.45 7.68
CA GLN A 416 -7.92 -15.48 8.45
C GLN A 416 -6.73 -16.06 7.68
N LEU A 417 -6.87 -16.34 6.38
CA LEU A 417 -5.77 -16.77 5.50
C LEU A 417 -4.63 -15.74 5.43
N ALA A 418 -4.92 -14.46 5.66
CA ALA A 418 -3.94 -13.38 5.65
C ALA A 418 -3.27 -13.12 7.02
N GLN A 419 -3.59 -13.88 8.07
CA GLN A 419 -2.96 -13.73 9.39
C GLN A 419 -1.58 -14.42 9.48
N LYS A 420 -0.80 -14.05 10.50
CA LYS A 420 0.34 -14.85 10.99
C LYS A 420 -0.19 -16.13 11.64
N LYS A 421 0.52 -17.26 11.49
CA LYS A 421 0.23 -18.51 12.22
C LYS A 421 0.23 -18.27 13.74
N THR A 422 -0.79 -18.78 14.43
CA THR A 422 -0.87 -18.86 15.90
C THR A 422 0.21 -19.78 16.47
N SER A 423 0.38 -19.81 17.80
CA SER A 423 1.27 -20.77 18.47
C SER A 423 0.94 -22.22 18.10
N LEU A 424 -0.33 -22.60 18.10
CA LEU A 424 -0.80 -23.94 17.72
C LEU A 424 -0.58 -24.23 16.22
N GLU A 425 -0.92 -23.29 15.33
CA GLU A 425 -0.65 -23.44 13.88
C GLU A 425 0.87 -23.54 13.59
N ARG A 426 1.73 -22.89 14.39
CA ARG A 426 3.19 -23.01 14.32
C ARG A 426 3.71 -24.36 14.85
N GLN A 427 3.16 -24.86 15.95
CA GLN A 427 3.47 -26.20 16.45
C GLN A 427 3.06 -27.28 15.45
N TRP A 428 1.84 -27.19 14.88
CA TRP A 428 1.40 -28.06 13.80
C TRP A 428 2.32 -28.01 12.58
N ALA A 429 2.78 -26.82 12.18
CA ALA A 429 3.75 -26.68 11.08
C ALA A 429 5.11 -27.35 11.40
N ASN A 430 5.52 -27.41 12.67
CA ASN A 430 6.73 -28.13 13.10
C ASN A 430 6.55 -29.66 13.12
N PHE A 431 5.33 -30.15 13.34
CA PHE A 431 4.98 -31.59 13.29
C PHE A 431 4.75 -32.13 11.87
N LYS A 432 4.94 -31.33 10.82
CA LYS A 432 4.82 -31.82 9.45
C LYS A 432 6.07 -32.58 9.02
N ALA A 433 5.85 -33.80 8.53
CA ALA A 433 6.87 -34.69 7.98
C ALA A 433 7.67 -34.02 6.85
N GLN A 434 8.91 -34.45 6.64
CA GLN A 434 9.75 -33.97 5.54
C GLN A 434 9.31 -34.51 4.17
N SER A 435 8.63 -35.65 4.15
CA SER A 435 7.94 -36.21 2.98
C SER A 435 6.75 -35.39 2.49
N TRP A 436 6.28 -35.73 1.27
CA TRP A 436 5.09 -35.16 0.63
C TRP A 436 4.09 -36.26 0.24
N PRO A 437 2.79 -36.18 0.63
CA PRO A 437 2.17 -35.10 1.40
C PRO A 437 2.69 -34.99 2.86
N PRO A 438 2.73 -33.76 3.43
CA PRO A 438 3.29 -33.48 4.76
C PRO A 438 2.34 -33.90 5.89
N TRP A 439 2.25 -35.20 6.14
CA TRP A 439 1.50 -35.79 7.26
C TRP A 439 2.11 -35.42 8.63
N LYS A 440 1.36 -35.68 9.72
CA LYS A 440 1.88 -35.51 11.09
C LYS A 440 3.00 -36.54 11.33
N GLU A 441 4.14 -36.06 11.80
CA GLU A 441 5.28 -36.84 12.26
C GLU A 441 5.46 -36.59 13.76
N GLU A 442 5.56 -37.65 14.54
CA GLU A 442 5.76 -37.59 15.99
C GLU A 442 7.26 -37.59 16.28
N LYS A 443 7.76 -36.50 16.89
CA LYS A 443 9.20 -36.26 17.06
C LYS A 443 9.69 -36.65 18.45
N LEU A 444 8.80 -36.61 19.43
CA LEU A 444 9.01 -37.04 20.80
C LEU A 444 7.86 -37.96 21.22
N GLY A 445 8.10 -38.90 22.14
CA GLY A 445 7.04 -39.81 22.63
C GLY A 445 5.83 -39.11 23.26
N ILE A 446 6.02 -37.88 23.76
CA ILE A 446 4.95 -37.01 24.29
C ILE A 446 4.10 -36.31 23.21
N ASP A 447 4.47 -36.38 21.93
CA ASP A 447 3.72 -35.76 20.83
C ASP A 447 2.49 -36.57 20.39
N PHE A 448 2.41 -37.84 20.81
CA PHE A 448 1.24 -38.70 20.63
C PHE A 448 0.04 -38.16 21.44
N GLU A 449 0.24 -37.88 22.72
CA GLU A 449 -0.79 -37.37 23.65
C GLU A 449 -1.31 -35.98 23.28
N ARG A 450 -0.53 -35.20 22.52
CA ARG A 450 -0.85 -33.82 22.10
C ARG A 450 -1.95 -33.69 21.04
N GLY A 451 -2.44 -34.80 20.49
CA GLY A 451 -3.52 -34.80 19.51
C GLY A 451 -3.19 -34.06 18.21
N ASN A 452 -4.20 -33.41 17.61
CA ASN A 452 -4.14 -32.73 16.31
C ASN A 452 -4.41 -31.21 16.42
N GLU A 453 -4.01 -30.58 17.53
CA GLU A 453 -4.20 -29.14 17.72
C GLU A 453 -3.45 -28.31 16.66
N GLY A 454 -4.07 -27.23 16.16
CA GLY A 454 -3.52 -26.40 15.09
C GLY A 454 -3.59 -26.99 13.67
N SER A 455 -4.02 -28.25 13.51
CA SER A 455 -4.23 -28.89 12.21
C SER A 455 -5.33 -28.22 11.38
N GLU A 456 -6.47 -27.96 12.01
CA GLU A 456 -7.48 -27.03 11.53
C GLU A 456 -7.04 -25.58 11.83
N SER A 457 -6.52 -24.89 10.83
CA SER A 457 -6.23 -23.46 10.92
C SER A 457 -7.50 -22.64 11.14
N ARG A 458 -7.38 -21.41 11.65
CA ARG A 458 -8.52 -20.49 11.85
C ARG A 458 -9.32 -20.23 10.56
N ALA A 459 -8.65 -20.26 9.41
CA ALA A 459 -9.31 -20.17 8.11
C ALA A 459 -10.15 -21.43 7.82
N LEU A 460 -9.62 -22.63 8.09
CA LEU A 460 -10.38 -23.86 7.90
C LEU A 460 -11.58 -23.94 8.84
N LYS A 461 -11.45 -23.57 10.12
CA LYS A 461 -12.57 -23.51 11.07
C LYS A 461 -13.71 -22.61 10.59
N SER A 462 -13.39 -21.48 9.96
CA SER A 462 -14.39 -20.62 9.31
C SER A 462 -15.10 -21.30 8.13
N ILE A 463 -14.42 -22.19 7.40
CA ILE A 463 -14.99 -22.96 6.28
C ILE A 463 -15.81 -24.15 6.80
N SER A 464 -15.36 -24.84 7.86
CA SER A 464 -16.11 -25.91 8.53
C SER A 464 -17.43 -25.38 9.06
N HIS A 465 -17.41 -24.31 9.87
CA HIS A 465 -18.65 -23.67 10.36
C HIS A 465 -19.57 -23.19 9.22
N MET A 466 -19.01 -22.74 8.08
CA MET A 466 -19.81 -22.38 6.91
C MET A 466 -20.54 -23.61 6.33
N ARG A 467 -19.88 -24.79 6.31
CA ARG A 467 -20.47 -26.07 5.90
C ARG A 467 -21.54 -26.54 6.89
N ASP A 468 -21.30 -26.41 8.19
CA ASP A 468 -22.21 -26.86 9.25
C ASP A 468 -23.54 -26.07 9.23
N VAL A 469 -23.50 -24.81 8.80
CA VAL A 469 -24.68 -23.95 8.53
C VAL A 469 -25.37 -24.30 7.19
N GLY A 470 -24.87 -25.28 6.44
CA GLY A 470 -25.49 -25.82 5.23
C GLY A 470 -24.95 -25.29 3.90
N TYR A 471 -23.92 -24.44 3.88
CA TYR A 471 -23.33 -23.97 2.62
C TYR A 471 -22.28 -24.95 2.07
N GLY A 472 -22.62 -25.66 0.99
CA GLY A 472 -21.65 -26.50 0.27
C GLY A 472 -20.47 -25.71 -0.32
N MET A 473 -19.29 -26.32 -0.41
CA MET A 473 -18.07 -25.70 -0.95
C MET A 473 -18.17 -25.43 -2.48
N THR A 474 -17.66 -24.28 -2.93
CA THR A 474 -17.33 -24.02 -4.33
C THR A 474 -15.82 -24.10 -4.55
N ALA A 475 -15.35 -23.92 -5.79
CA ALA A 475 -13.92 -23.84 -6.10
C ALA A 475 -13.18 -22.76 -5.29
N TRP A 476 -13.87 -21.69 -4.87
CA TRP A 476 -13.25 -20.66 -4.01
C TRP A 476 -12.96 -21.19 -2.60
N GLU A 477 -13.92 -21.85 -1.95
CA GLU A 477 -13.70 -22.43 -0.62
C GLU A 477 -12.76 -23.64 -0.66
N GLN A 478 -12.73 -24.41 -1.75
CA GLN A 478 -11.73 -25.47 -1.99
C GLN A 478 -10.31 -24.88 -2.12
N THR A 479 -10.16 -23.82 -2.91
CA THR A 479 -8.88 -23.08 -3.01
C THR A 479 -8.47 -22.51 -1.65
N ALA A 480 -9.42 -21.98 -0.87
CA ALA A 480 -9.16 -21.50 0.49
C ALA A 480 -8.73 -22.63 1.45
N ALA A 481 -9.32 -23.83 1.36
CA ALA A 481 -8.94 -24.99 2.17
C ALA A 481 -7.47 -25.41 1.91
N ILE A 482 -7.04 -25.40 0.64
CA ILE A 482 -5.64 -25.73 0.26
C ILE A 482 -4.65 -24.76 0.91
N TYR A 483 -4.92 -23.45 0.91
CA TYR A 483 -4.08 -22.49 1.63
C TYR A 483 -4.22 -22.61 3.16
N ALA A 484 -5.38 -23.07 3.65
CA ALA A 484 -5.65 -23.32 5.06
C ALA A 484 -5.04 -24.63 5.60
N GLY A 485 -4.38 -25.42 4.74
CA GLY A 485 -3.57 -26.59 5.11
C GLY A 485 -4.12 -27.97 4.69
N TRP A 486 -5.20 -28.04 3.90
CA TRP A 486 -5.85 -29.29 3.49
C TRP A 486 -6.38 -29.25 2.06
N ASP A 487 -6.04 -30.24 1.24
CA ASP A 487 -6.49 -30.35 -0.15
C ASP A 487 -7.88 -31.02 -0.27
N THR A 488 -8.47 -30.98 -1.47
CA THR A 488 -9.80 -31.51 -1.78
C THR A 488 -9.92 -33.03 -1.65
N ASP A 489 -8.79 -33.74 -1.71
CA ASP A 489 -8.68 -35.19 -1.48
C ASP A 489 -8.42 -35.55 -0.01
N LYS A 490 -8.40 -34.54 0.89
CA LYS A 490 -8.06 -34.63 2.33
C LYS A 490 -6.58 -34.89 2.62
N THR A 491 -5.67 -34.77 1.66
CA THR A 491 -4.24 -34.73 1.96
C THR A 491 -3.86 -33.40 2.64
N PRO A 492 -2.88 -33.40 3.55
CA PRO A 492 -2.38 -32.18 4.18
C PRO A 492 -1.54 -31.37 3.18
N THR A 493 -1.58 -30.04 3.30
CA THR A 493 -0.76 -29.10 2.52
C THR A 493 -0.06 -28.11 3.46
N ILE A 494 0.88 -27.30 2.97
CA ILE A 494 1.47 -26.23 3.77
C ILE A 494 0.43 -25.12 4.01
N GLN A 495 0.29 -24.70 5.28
CA GLN A 495 -0.56 -23.58 5.67
C GLN A 495 0.09 -22.27 5.17
N THR A 496 -0.36 -21.78 4.02
CA THR A 496 0.29 -20.70 3.28
C THR A 496 -0.53 -19.41 3.34
N ARG A 497 0.09 -18.36 3.88
CA ARG A 497 -0.52 -17.04 4.08
C ARG A 497 -0.84 -16.36 2.75
N THR A 498 -2.10 -15.99 2.52
CA THR A 498 -2.51 -15.39 1.24
C THR A 498 -3.75 -14.51 1.35
N PHE A 499 -4.01 -13.72 0.31
CA PHE A 499 -5.30 -13.09 0.05
C PHE A 499 -5.87 -13.61 -1.28
N LEU A 500 -7.03 -14.23 -1.23
CA LEU A 500 -7.78 -14.68 -2.40
C LEU A 500 -8.51 -13.51 -3.08
N PRO A 501 -8.63 -13.50 -4.42
CA PRO A 501 -9.51 -12.61 -5.15
C PRO A 501 -10.97 -12.76 -4.69
N LYS A 502 -11.79 -11.72 -4.82
CA LYS A 502 -13.22 -11.85 -4.53
C LYS A 502 -13.88 -12.89 -5.47
N PRO A 503 -14.72 -13.80 -4.94
CA PRO A 503 -15.40 -14.78 -5.77
C PRO A 503 -16.31 -14.08 -6.77
N ASN A 504 -16.17 -14.46 -8.04
CA ASN A 504 -16.92 -13.85 -9.12
C ASN A 504 -18.35 -14.42 -9.12
N ARG A 505 -19.36 -13.59 -8.82
CA ARG A 505 -20.75 -14.05 -8.60
C ARG A 505 -21.32 -14.88 -9.77
N PHE A 506 -20.83 -14.64 -10.98
CA PHE A 506 -21.20 -15.39 -12.20
C PHE A 506 -20.58 -16.80 -12.33
N ARG A 507 -19.70 -17.22 -11.39
CA ARG A 507 -19.05 -18.55 -11.38
C ARG A 507 -19.48 -19.44 -10.19
N MET A 508 -20.51 -19.05 -9.46
CA MET A 508 -20.94 -19.75 -8.24
C MET A 508 -22.02 -20.79 -8.55
N SER A 509 -21.63 -21.97 -9.05
CA SER A 509 -22.47 -23.17 -8.91
C SER A 509 -21.79 -24.16 -7.96
N SER A 510 -22.54 -24.61 -6.96
CA SER A 510 -22.10 -25.66 -6.02
C SER A 510 -21.90 -26.98 -6.76
N PHE A 511 -20.90 -27.75 -6.37
CA PHE A 511 -20.73 -29.12 -6.83
C PHE A 511 -21.67 -30.02 -6.03
N SER A 512 -22.75 -30.52 -6.64
CA SER A 512 -23.56 -31.59 -6.04
C SER A 512 -22.79 -32.90 -6.19
N GLY A 513 -22.38 -33.49 -5.08
CA GLY A 513 -21.57 -34.71 -5.10
C GLY A 513 -22.33 -35.90 -5.67
N GLN A 514 -21.71 -36.58 -6.63
CA GLN A 514 -21.87 -38.02 -6.79
C GLN A 514 -20.48 -38.66 -6.65
N THR A 515 -20.41 -39.62 -5.75
CA THR A 515 -19.24 -40.45 -5.48
C THR A 515 -18.92 -41.31 -6.70
N SER A 516 -17.65 -41.37 -7.09
CA SER A 516 -17.18 -42.31 -8.10
C SER A 516 -17.24 -43.75 -7.56
N THR A 517 -18.21 -44.52 -8.04
CA THR A 517 -18.20 -45.99 -7.93
C THR A 517 -18.16 -46.60 -9.33
N GLN A 518 -16.96 -47.02 -9.72
CA GLN A 518 -16.62 -47.88 -10.87
C GLN A 518 -16.92 -47.33 -12.29
N PRO A 519 -16.09 -47.69 -13.30
CA PRO A 519 -16.29 -47.26 -14.67
C PRO A 519 -17.16 -48.25 -15.43
N SER A 520 -18.15 -47.76 -16.18
CA SER A 520 -18.82 -48.55 -17.21
C SER A 520 -19.09 -47.72 -18.46
N SER A 521 -18.68 -48.30 -19.59
CA SER A 521 -18.80 -47.72 -20.92
C SER A 521 -20.25 -47.74 -21.43
N ARG A 522 -20.71 -46.64 -22.05
CA ARG A 522 -21.04 -46.60 -23.49
C ARG A 522 -21.66 -45.26 -23.94
N THR A 523 -21.11 -44.75 -25.04
CA THR A 523 -21.75 -43.98 -26.12
C THR A 523 -23.17 -43.44 -25.91
N GLY A 524 -23.28 -42.13 -25.78
CA GLY A 524 -24.50 -41.36 -26.02
C GLY A 524 -24.15 -40.01 -26.64
N VAL A 525 -24.40 -39.83 -27.94
CA VAL A 525 -24.09 -38.59 -28.66
C VAL A 525 -25.09 -37.51 -28.26
N GLY A 526 -24.63 -36.47 -27.56
CA GLY A 526 -25.46 -35.34 -27.17
C GLY A 526 -24.66 -34.21 -26.52
N MET A 527 -24.44 -33.12 -27.27
CA MET A 527 -24.03 -31.78 -26.81
C MET A 527 -23.24 -31.75 -25.48
N THR A 528 -21.95 -32.07 -25.54
CA THR A 528 -21.06 -31.91 -24.39
C THR A 528 -20.97 -30.44 -24.00
N LYS A 529 -21.64 -30.06 -22.89
CA LYS A 529 -21.37 -28.80 -22.21
C LYS A 529 -19.87 -28.76 -21.90
N THR A 530 -19.15 -27.80 -22.48
CA THR A 530 -17.72 -27.59 -22.22
C THR A 530 -17.51 -27.53 -20.70
N PRO A 531 -16.67 -28.39 -20.10
CA PRO A 531 -16.41 -28.35 -18.68
C PRO A 531 -15.94 -26.95 -18.27
N ASP A 532 -16.29 -26.52 -17.06
CA ASP A 532 -15.99 -25.16 -16.59
C ASP A 532 -14.52 -25.05 -16.13
N HIS A 533 -13.60 -25.29 -17.07
CA HIS A 533 -12.15 -25.45 -16.87
C HIS A 533 -11.52 -24.27 -16.11
N GLY A 534 -12.12 -23.07 -16.24
CA GLY A 534 -11.71 -21.87 -15.51
C GLY A 534 -11.77 -21.97 -13.99
N ARG A 535 -12.40 -23.01 -13.42
CA ARG A 535 -12.46 -23.26 -11.97
C ARG A 535 -11.26 -24.06 -11.42
N TYR A 536 -10.58 -24.86 -12.25
CA TYR A 536 -9.52 -25.77 -11.79
C TYR A 536 -8.15 -25.09 -11.66
N PHE A 537 -7.87 -24.06 -12.45
CA PHE A 537 -6.55 -23.42 -12.43
C PHE A 537 -6.22 -22.70 -11.11
N ASP A 538 -7.24 -22.17 -10.41
CA ASP A 538 -7.05 -21.52 -9.11
C ASP A 538 -6.64 -22.56 -8.07
N ILE A 539 -7.31 -23.73 -8.05
CA ILE A 539 -7.02 -24.90 -7.20
C ILE A 539 -5.58 -25.40 -7.45
N TRP A 540 -5.20 -25.69 -8.69
CA TRP A 540 -3.84 -26.16 -9.00
C TRP A 540 -2.76 -25.10 -8.72
N SER A 541 -3.05 -23.81 -8.94
CA SER A 541 -2.13 -22.74 -8.53
C SER A 541 -1.98 -22.62 -7.00
N ALA A 542 -2.99 -23.04 -6.24
CA ALA A 542 -2.92 -23.12 -4.79
C ALA A 542 -2.08 -24.32 -4.33
N ARG A 543 -2.27 -25.50 -4.95
CA ARG A 543 -1.44 -26.69 -4.69
C ARG A 543 0.05 -26.38 -4.81
N ILE A 544 0.46 -25.84 -5.95
CA ILE A 544 1.86 -25.46 -6.24
C ILE A 544 2.41 -24.42 -5.23
N ARG A 545 1.58 -23.49 -4.73
CA ARG A 545 2.01 -22.52 -3.70
C ARG A 545 1.99 -23.07 -2.28
N ALA A 546 1.16 -24.07 -2.01
CA ALA A 546 1.00 -24.72 -0.71
C ALA A 546 1.99 -25.89 -0.50
N THR A 547 3.12 -25.89 -1.22
CA THR A 547 4.27 -26.78 -0.97
C THR A 547 5.35 -26.07 -0.16
N ARG A 548 6.32 -26.81 0.36
CA ARG A 548 7.53 -26.36 1.06
C ARG A 548 8.72 -26.23 0.09
N THR A 549 8.99 -27.26 -0.73
CA THR A 549 10.20 -27.33 -1.58
C THR A 549 9.92 -27.02 -3.06
N LEU A 550 10.95 -27.12 -3.91
CA LEU A 550 10.83 -26.92 -5.36
C LEU A 550 10.37 -28.22 -6.05
N LYS A 551 10.88 -29.38 -5.65
CA LYS A 551 10.45 -30.67 -6.22
C LYS A 551 8.99 -30.99 -5.91
N GLU A 552 8.52 -30.70 -4.69
CA GLU A 552 7.09 -30.79 -4.33
C GLU A 552 6.21 -29.91 -5.24
N ALA A 553 6.64 -28.66 -5.50
CA ALA A 553 5.92 -27.73 -6.38
C ALA A 553 5.87 -28.23 -7.83
N TRP A 554 6.98 -28.81 -8.31
CA TRP A 554 7.10 -29.37 -9.65
C TRP A 554 6.26 -30.63 -9.83
N ALA A 555 6.20 -31.52 -8.83
CA ALA A 555 5.30 -32.67 -8.82
C ALA A 555 3.84 -32.22 -9.01
N CYS A 556 3.38 -31.22 -8.26
CA CYS A 556 2.03 -30.65 -8.43
C CYS A 556 1.81 -30.03 -9.82
N PHE A 557 2.84 -29.44 -10.44
CA PHE A 557 2.76 -28.88 -11.79
C PHE A 557 2.62 -29.98 -12.86
N LEU A 558 3.36 -31.08 -12.73
CA LEU A 558 3.26 -32.23 -13.63
C LEU A 558 1.92 -32.94 -13.46
N SER A 559 1.46 -33.20 -12.24
CA SER A 559 0.14 -33.80 -12.00
C SER A 559 -1.01 -32.99 -12.61
N ASN A 560 -0.91 -31.65 -12.68
CA ASN A 560 -1.88 -30.84 -13.43
C ASN A 560 -1.89 -31.16 -14.94
N ARG A 561 -0.71 -31.38 -15.54
CA ARG A 561 -0.56 -31.75 -16.96
C ARG A 561 -1.03 -33.18 -17.23
N ASP A 562 -0.71 -34.12 -16.34
CA ASP A 562 -1.11 -35.53 -16.45
C ASP A 562 -2.64 -35.70 -16.41
N ASN A 563 -3.34 -34.82 -15.68
CA ASN A 563 -4.80 -34.70 -15.69
C ASN A 563 -5.39 -34.07 -16.97
N GLY A 564 -4.57 -33.81 -18.01
CA GLY A 564 -5.03 -33.27 -19.30
C GLY A 564 -5.58 -31.83 -19.24
N LEU A 565 -5.31 -31.08 -18.18
CA LEU A 565 -5.85 -29.73 -18.02
C LEU A 565 -5.10 -28.74 -18.92
N PRO A 566 -5.82 -27.83 -19.62
CA PRO A 566 -5.20 -26.91 -20.56
C PRO A 566 -4.26 -25.93 -19.82
N PRO A 567 -3.14 -25.55 -20.44
CA PRO A 567 -2.15 -24.69 -19.80
C PRO A 567 -2.71 -23.31 -19.48
N HIS A 568 -2.37 -22.78 -18.32
CA HIS A 568 -2.90 -21.50 -17.86
C HIS A 568 -1.88 -20.66 -17.10
N LYS A 569 -1.85 -19.36 -17.40
CA LYS A 569 -0.92 -18.36 -16.83
C LYS A 569 -0.83 -18.34 -15.30
N ALA A 570 -1.89 -18.72 -14.58
CA ALA A 570 -1.88 -18.73 -13.11
C ALA A 570 -1.03 -19.87 -12.53
N ILE A 571 -0.94 -20.99 -13.25
CA ILE A 571 -0.16 -22.19 -12.89
C ILE A 571 1.32 -21.92 -13.18
N TYR A 572 1.61 -21.43 -14.39
CA TYR A 572 2.95 -20.94 -14.75
C TYR A 572 3.46 -19.86 -13.79
N PHE A 573 2.61 -18.91 -13.38
CA PHE A 573 2.96 -17.91 -12.38
C PHE A 573 3.26 -18.51 -11.00
N ALA A 574 2.54 -19.56 -10.56
CA ALA A 574 2.84 -20.25 -9.30
C ALA A 574 4.19 -20.99 -9.36
N MET A 575 4.49 -21.66 -10.48
CA MET A 575 5.75 -22.39 -10.64
C MET A 575 6.95 -21.44 -10.81
N ALA A 576 6.82 -20.38 -11.61
CA ALA A 576 7.86 -19.34 -11.74
C ALA A 576 8.13 -18.62 -10.41
N GLU A 577 7.11 -18.42 -9.57
CA GLU A 577 7.25 -17.91 -8.21
C GLU A 577 8.10 -18.86 -7.34
N LYS A 578 7.86 -20.18 -7.40
CA LYS A 578 8.68 -21.17 -6.70
C LYS A 578 10.14 -21.19 -7.17
N ILE A 579 10.41 -21.22 -8.47
CA ILE A 579 11.78 -21.22 -9.02
C ILE A 579 12.54 -19.96 -8.57
N ILE A 580 11.95 -18.77 -8.72
CA ILE A 580 12.60 -17.49 -8.41
C ILE A 580 12.97 -17.37 -6.91
N PHE A 581 12.12 -17.85 -6.01
CA PHE A 581 12.41 -17.79 -4.58
C PHE A 581 13.34 -18.91 -4.08
N HIS A 582 13.41 -20.05 -4.80
CA HIS A 582 14.46 -21.06 -4.61
C HIS A 582 15.83 -20.52 -5.04
N ASP A 583 15.96 -19.97 -6.26
CA ASP A 583 17.22 -19.38 -6.74
C ASP A 583 17.74 -18.29 -5.79
N ARG A 584 16.82 -17.52 -5.19
CA ARG A 584 17.19 -16.52 -4.17
C ARG A 584 17.71 -17.11 -2.87
N SER A 585 17.16 -18.22 -2.37
CA SER A 585 17.63 -18.81 -1.11
C SER A 585 19.00 -19.46 -1.28
N GLN A 586 19.30 -20.04 -2.45
CA GLN A 586 20.62 -20.58 -2.78
C GLN A 586 21.69 -19.48 -2.93
N ASN A 587 21.38 -18.38 -3.63
CA ASN A 587 22.37 -17.31 -3.91
C ASN A 587 22.62 -16.35 -2.74
N SER A 588 21.81 -16.38 -1.68
CA SER A 588 21.91 -15.42 -0.58
C SER A 588 22.62 -16.03 0.63
N HIS A 589 23.85 -15.60 0.92
CA HIS A 589 24.55 -15.91 2.18
C HIS A 589 23.81 -15.41 3.45
N SER A 590 22.73 -14.65 3.30
CA SER A 590 21.81 -14.37 4.40
C SER A 590 21.11 -15.65 4.83
N GLN A 591 21.55 -16.21 5.96
CA GLN A 591 20.85 -17.27 6.68
C GLN A 591 19.34 -16.98 6.72
N LEU A 592 18.53 -17.95 6.26
CA LEU A 592 17.08 -17.93 6.45
C LEU A 592 16.79 -17.64 7.93
N SER A 593 15.86 -16.72 8.19
CA SER A 593 15.50 -16.40 9.57
C SER A 593 14.99 -17.66 10.26
N THR A 594 15.65 -18.08 11.35
CA THR A 594 15.32 -19.28 12.13
C THR A 594 13.87 -19.28 12.67
N GLU A 595 13.20 -18.12 12.65
CA GLU A 595 11.80 -17.93 13.06
C GLU A 595 10.77 -18.20 11.94
N ALA A 596 11.20 -18.36 10.68
CA ALA A 596 10.34 -18.51 9.52
C ALA A 596 9.98 -19.99 9.25
N LEU A 597 8.69 -20.28 9.10
CA LEU A 597 8.17 -21.61 8.80
C LEU A 597 7.56 -21.65 7.39
N PRO A 598 7.51 -22.83 6.73
CA PRO A 598 6.88 -22.98 5.42
C PRO A 598 5.50 -22.30 5.35
N GLY A 599 5.32 -21.46 4.34
CA GLY A 599 4.08 -20.69 4.11
C GLY A 599 3.88 -19.44 4.98
N ASP A 600 4.85 -19.02 5.80
CA ASP A 600 4.81 -17.68 6.45
C ASP A 600 5.14 -16.56 5.46
N GLY A 601 6.03 -16.80 4.50
CA GLY A 601 6.39 -15.90 3.41
C GLY A 601 6.41 -16.58 2.03
N LYS A 602 7.46 -16.31 1.24
CA LYS A 602 7.66 -16.81 -0.14
C LYS A 602 8.90 -17.67 -0.32
N GLU A 603 9.71 -17.75 0.72
CA GLU A 603 10.88 -18.62 0.82
C GLU A 603 10.56 -20.07 0.42
N VAL A 604 11.47 -20.66 -0.35
CA VAL A 604 11.47 -22.09 -0.68
C VAL A 604 12.57 -22.73 0.15
N PHE A 605 12.18 -23.76 0.88
CA PHE A 605 13.07 -24.50 1.78
C PHE A 605 13.88 -25.52 0.96
N PRO A 606 15.10 -25.90 1.42
CA PRO A 606 15.88 -26.95 0.79
C PRO A 606 15.11 -28.28 0.81
N GLU A 607 15.46 -29.17 -0.12
CA GLU A 607 14.95 -30.54 -0.14
C GLU A 607 15.42 -31.31 1.13
N PRO A 608 14.67 -32.34 1.58
CA PRO A 608 15.04 -33.16 2.74
C PRO A 608 16.42 -33.82 2.62
N SER A 609 17.14 -33.94 3.74
CA SER A 609 18.43 -34.64 3.79
C SER A 609 18.30 -36.16 3.60
N SER A 610 17.13 -36.72 3.90
CA SER A 610 16.82 -38.15 3.77
C SER A 610 16.26 -38.44 2.38
N PRO A 611 16.86 -39.35 1.58
CA PRO A 611 16.31 -39.75 0.29
C PRO A 611 14.91 -40.37 0.36
N GLN A 612 14.48 -40.87 1.53
CA GLN A 612 13.14 -41.42 1.73
C GLN A 612 12.05 -40.34 1.81
N ASP A 613 12.43 -39.12 2.23
CA ASP A 613 11.53 -37.97 2.32
C ASP A 613 11.47 -37.15 1.03
N VAL A 614 12.43 -37.33 0.11
CA VAL A 614 12.43 -36.64 -1.18
C VAL A 614 11.36 -37.23 -2.10
N ILE A 615 10.44 -36.37 -2.58
CA ILE A 615 9.45 -36.79 -3.56
C ILE A 615 10.10 -37.18 -4.90
N TYR A 616 9.82 -38.39 -5.36
CA TYR A 616 10.21 -38.84 -6.69
C TYR A 616 9.36 -38.17 -7.77
N VAL A 617 10.01 -37.67 -8.82
CA VAL A 617 9.36 -36.99 -9.95
C VAL A 617 10.01 -37.48 -11.25
N HIS A 618 9.19 -37.74 -12.28
CA HIS A 618 9.67 -38.31 -13.54
C HIS A 618 10.49 -37.35 -14.42
N SER A 619 10.56 -36.06 -14.05
CA SER A 619 11.50 -35.08 -14.62
C SER A 619 11.93 -34.09 -13.54
N GLU A 620 13.17 -33.61 -13.60
CA GLU A 620 13.65 -32.58 -12.69
C GLU A 620 13.01 -31.20 -13.00
N PRO A 621 12.92 -30.28 -12.02
CA PRO A 621 12.39 -28.93 -12.24
C PRO A 621 13.20 -28.15 -13.28
N PRO A 622 12.54 -27.47 -14.24
CA PRO A 622 13.21 -26.69 -15.29
C PRO A 622 13.80 -25.38 -14.75
N THR A 623 14.70 -24.76 -15.51
CA THR A 623 15.10 -23.38 -15.22
C THR A 623 13.94 -22.40 -15.46
N LEU A 624 14.06 -21.17 -14.95
CA LEU A 624 13.06 -20.13 -15.19
C LEU A 624 12.87 -19.84 -16.69
N ASP A 625 13.96 -19.81 -17.45
CA ASP A 625 13.92 -19.46 -18.87
C ASP A 625 13.34 -20.61 -19.70
N ASP A 626 13.65 -21.87 -19.39
CA ASP A 626 13.00 -23.05 -20.00
C ASP A 626 11.50 -23.07 -19.71
N LEU A 627 11.09 -22.77 -18.47
CA LEU A 627 9.66 -22.69 -18.10
C LEU A 627 8.95 -21.57 -18.88
N LEU A 628 9.62 -20.43 -19.13
CA LEU A 628 9.08 -19.35 -19.93
C LEU A 628 9.01 -19.71 -21.42
N GLN A 629 10.00 -20.42 -21.97
CA GLN A 629 9.94 -20.95 -23.34
C GLN A 629 8.77 -21.93 -23.51
N GLN A 630 8.56 -22.85 -22.55
CA GLN A 630 7.39 -23.74 -22.52
C GLN A 630 6.06 -22.98 -22.43
N MET A 631 6.02 -21.88 -21.68
CA MET A 631 4.83 -21.03 -21.59
C MET A 631 4.54 -20.31 -22.93
N ILE A 632 5.58 -19.82 -23.59
CA ILE A 632 5.48 -19.06 -24.85
C ILE A 632 5.13 -19.96 -26.04
N SER A 633 5.68 -21.19 -26.11
CA SER A 633 5.33 -22.16 -27.16
C SER A 633 3.85 -22.59 -27.09
N GLN A 634 3.24 -22.49 -25.91
CA GLN A 634 1.80 -22.68 -25.68
C GLN A 634 0.97 -21.39 -25.90
N ASN A 635 1.54 -20.36 -26.53
CA ASN A 635 0.94 -19.05 -26.80
C ASN A 635 0.54 -18.23 -25.55
N ILE A 636 1.11 -18.52 -24.37
CA ILE A 636 0.87 -17.77 -23.14
C ILE A 636 2.00 -16.76 -22.93
N ARG A 637 1.68 -15.46 -22.92
CA ARG A 637 2.67 -14.38 -22.71
C ARG A 637 2.72 -13.90 -21.25
N PRO A 638 3.90 -13.50 -20.73
CA PRO A 638 4.02 -12.86 -19.42
C PRO A 638 3.11 -11.63 -19.30
N SER A 639 2.40 -11.52 -18.18
CA SER A 639 1.42 -10.45 -17.94
C SER A 639 1.21 -10.15 -16.45
N GLY A 640 0.88 -8.91 -16.14
CA GLY A 640 0.51 -8.47 -14.79
C GLY A 640 1.52 -8.88 -13.71
N LYS A 641 1.07 -9.63 -12.70
CA LYS A 641 1.91 -10.09 -11.58
C LYS A 641 3.13 -10.92 -12.01
N LEU A 642 3.02 -11.73 -13.07
CA LEU A 642 4.15 -12.51 -13.58
C LEU A 642 5.22 -11.59 -14.19
N LEU A 643 4.83 -10.62 -15.03
CA LEU A 643 5.77 -9.66 -15.58
C LEU A 643 6.46 -8.83 -14.49
N ILE A 644 5.70 -8.37 -13.48
CA ILE A 644 6.26 -7.66 -12.32
C ILE A 644 7.29 -8.55 -11.59
N LEU A 645 6.95 -9.82 -11.35
CA LEU A 645 7.85 -10.77 -10.70
C LEU A 645 9.13 -10.97 -11.51
N LEU A 646 9.05 -11.12 -12.83
CA LEU A 646 10.21 -11.25 -13.72
C LEU A 646 11.11 -10.01 -13.69
N LEU A 647 10.54 -8.80 -13.84
CA LEU A 647 11.29 -7.53 -13.82
C LEU A 647 12.02 -7.31 -12.48
N VAL A 648 11.36 -7.62 -11.36
CA VAL A 648 11.94 -7.47 -10.01
C VAL A 648 13.05 -8.51 -9.72
N ASN A 649 13.08 -9.62 -10.47
CA ASN A 649 13.99 -10.74 -10.24
C ASN A 649 14.97 -11.04 -11.38
N SER A 650 14.98 -10.24 -12.45
CA SER A 650 15.91 -10.45 -13.56
C SER A 650 17.37 -10.42 -13.08
N LYS A 651 18.22 -11.22 -13.72
CA LYS A 651 19.65 -11.32 -13.40
C LYS A 651 20.46 -10.16 -14.02
N SER A 652 19.94 -9.56 -15.10
CA SER A 652 20.52 -8.39 -15.77
C SER A 652 19.45 -7.38 -16.20
N ILE A 653 19.86 -6.26 -16.79
CA ILE A 653 18.93 -5.27 -17.37
C ILE A 653 18.42 -5.74 -18.75
N GLU A 654 19.27 -6.43 -19.51
CA GLU A 654 18.99 -6.97 -20.84
C GLU A 654 17.90 -8.05 -20.75
N THR A 655 18.07 -9.05 -19.88
CA THR A 655 17.04 -10.07 -19.56
C THR A 655 15.73 -9.44 -19.07
N GLY A 656 15.81 -8.36 -18.28
CA GLY A 656 14.62 -7.61 -17.86
C GLY A 656 13.88 -6.91 -19.02
N ILE A 657 14.62 -6.44 -20.03
CA ILE A 657 14.05 -5.85 -21.25
C ILE A 657 13.47 -6.94 -22.16
N GLU A 658 14.14 -8.08 -22.31
CA GLU A 658 13.62 -9.25 -23.04
C GLU A 658 12.27 -9.71 -22.47
N TYR A 659 12.17 -9.89 -21.14
CA TYR A 659 10.91 -10.19 -20.45
C TYR A 659 9.81 -9.15 -20.72
N LEU A 660 10.17 -7.87 -20.91
CA LEU A 660 9.24 -6.80 -21.26
C LEU A 660 8.83 -6.84 -22.75
N LEU A 661 9.74 -7.20 -23.66
CA LEU A 661 9.48 -7.32 -25.10
C LEU A 661 8.56 -8.50 -25.43
N ILE A 662 8.78 -9.67 -24.80
CA ILE A 662 7.94 -10.87 -24.96
C ILE A 662 6.58 -10.77 -24.22
N SER A 663 6.38 -9.72 -23.42
CA SER A 663 5.16 -9.52 -22.62
C SER A 663 3.90 -9.20 -23.45
N ASN A 664 2.76 -9.23 -22.77
CA ASN A 664 1.45 -8.87 -23.34
C ASN A 664 1.17 -7.35 -23.43
N LEU A 665 2.14 -6.47 -23.14
CA LEU A 665 1.99 -5.02 -23.33
C LEU A 665 1.84 -4.67 -24.83
N SER A 666 1.24 -3.52 -25.14
CA SER A 666 1.21 -3.04 -26.53
C SER A 666 2.59 -2.55 -26.97
N ASP A 667 2.89 -2.62 -28.27
CA ASP A 667 4.21 -2.23 -28.77
C ASP A 667 4.48 -0.73 -28.62
N GLN A 668 3.43 0.09 -28.56
CA GLN A 668 3.52 1.50 -28.16
C GLN A 668 3.92 1.67 -26.68
N GLN A 669 3.40 0.84 -25.77
CA GLN A 669 3.78 0.86 -24.34
C GLN A 669 5.22 0.36 -24.15
N LYS A 670 5.61 -0.71 -24.84
CA LYS A 670 6.98 -1.23 -24.84
C LYS A 670 7.96 -0.17 -25.36
N SER A 671 7.66 0.43 -26.51
CA SER A 671 8.45 1.52 -27.09
C SER A 671 8.55 2.72 -26.15
N ALA A 672 7.44 3.17 -25.54
CA ALA A 672 7.46 4.29 -24.59
C ALA A 672 8.34 4.03 -23.36
N LEU A 673 8.36 2.78 -22.85
CA LEU A 673 9.21 2.38 -21.73
C LEU A 673 10.68 2.21 -22.10
N VAL A 674 11.01 1.88 -23.36
CA VAL A 674 12.37 1.46 -23.76
C VAL A 674 13.11 2.50 -24.61
N SER A 675 12.40 3.41 -25.29
CA SER A 675 12.98 4.34 -26.29
C SER A 675 14.17 5.17 -25.79
N GLY A 676 14.18 5.62 -24.54
CA GLY A 676 15.27 6.44 -24.01
C GLY A 676 16.60 5.69 -23.83
N LEU A 677 16.58 4.35 -23.79
CA LEU A 677 17.78 3.50 -23.72
C LEU A 677 18.48 3.35 -25.08
N PHE A 678 17.76 3.56 -26.18
CA PHE A 678 18.24 3.36 -27.56
C PHE A 678 18.32 4.66 -28.38
N ARG A 679 17.29 5.53 -28.33
CA ARG A 679 17.21 6.77 -29.14
C ARG A 679 17.40 8.08 -28.35
N GLY A 680 17.65 8.03 -27.04
CA GLY A 680 17.92 9.22 -26.20
C GLY A 680 16.75 10.21 -26.01
N GLN A 681 15.58 9.94 -26.59
CA GLN A 681 14.38 10.79 -26.49
C GLN A 681 13.12 9.95 -26.25
N LEU A 682 12.22 10.43 -25.40
CA LEU A 682 10.93 9.79 -25.13
C LEU A 682 9.97 10.06 -26.29
N VAL A 683 9.54 9.00 -26.98
CA VAL A 683 8.78 9.12 -28.24
C VAL A 683 7.27 9.31 -28.01
N ASN A 684 6.70 8.94 -26.84
CA ASN A 684 5.25 9.02 -26.62
C ASN A 684 4.80 9.07 -25.14
N GLU A 685 4.56 10.28 -24.63
CA GLU A 685 4.03 10.51 -23.26
C GLU A 685 2.63 9.90 -23.04
N LYS A 686 1.78 9.85 -24.07
CA LYS A 686 0.40 9.33 -23.94
C LYS A 686 0.42 7.83 -23.68
N SER A 687 1.20 7.08 -24.46
CA SER A 687 1.37 5.64 -24.26
C SER A 687 2.08 5.31 -22.95
N LEU A 688 2.91 6.22 -22.41
CA LEU A 688 3.51 6.08 -21.09
C LEU A 688 2.49 6.23 -19.95
N ALA A 689 1.53 7.17 -20.09
CA ALA A 689 0.43 7.32 -19.14
C ALA A 689 -0.47 6.07 -19.08
N ASP A 690 -0.66 5.38 -20.21
CA ASP A 690 -1.45 4.13 -20.28
C ASP A 690 -0.74 2.91 -19.64
N VAL A 691 0.55 2.99 -19.27
CA VAL A 691 1.26 1.88 -18.61
C VAL A 691 0.77 1.70 -17.16
N PRO A 692 0.38 0.48 -16.73
CA PRO A 692 0.04 0.18 -15.34
C PRO A 692 1.11 0.62 -14.33
N ASP A 693 0.70 1.28 -13.25
CA ASP A 693 1.62 1.84 -12.24
C ASP A 693 2.53 0.78 -11.58
N ASP A 694 2.00 -0.42 -11.31
CA ASP A 694 2.78 -1.51 -10.70
C ASP A 694 3.89 -2.02 -11.65
N ILE A 695 3.62 -2.08 -12.96
CA ILE A 695 4.60 -2.47 -13.98
C ILE A 695 5.63 -1.37 -14.19
N PHE A 696 5.18 -0.11 -14.21
CA PHE A 696 6.07 1.05 -14.28
C PHE A 696 7.03 1.09 -13.08
N ALA A 697 6.54 0.88 -11.86
CA ALA A 697 7.37 0.82 -10.66
C ALA A 697 8.40 -0.32 -10.70
N ALA A 698 8.00 -1.52 -11.17
CA ALA A 698 8.90 -2.64 -11.36
C ALA A 698 9.99 -2.37 -12.42
N PHE A 699 9.64 -1.64 -13.48
CA PHE A 699 10.61 -1.22 -14.50
C PHE A 699 11.57 -0.13 -13.99
N ILE A 700 11.09 0.86 -13.23
CA ILE A 700 11.97 1.82 -12.54
C ILE A 700 12.91 1.09 -11.56
N GLN A 701 12.42 0.09 -10.82
CA GLN A 701 13.27 -0.75 -9.97
C GLN A 701 14.34 -1.50 -10.77
N LEU A 702 14.02 -2.03 -11.95
CA LEU A 702 14.97 -2.67 -12.85
C LEU A 702 16.11 -1.69 -13.25
N LEU A 703 15.75 -0.51 -13.74
CA LEU A 703 16.71 0.52 -14.16
C LEU A 703 17.61 0.97 -13.00
N CYS A 704 17.02 1.24 -11.83
CA CYS A 704 17.73 1.69 -10.64
C CYS A 704 18.59 0.61 -9.97
N ARG A 705 18.33 -0.69 -10.20
CA ARG A 705 19.18 -1.78 -9.70
C ARG A 705 20.45 -1.95 -10.53
N PHE A 706 20.37 -1.74 -11.84
CA PHE A 706 21.46 -1.95 -12.79
C PHE A 706 22.13 -0.65 -13.27
N SER A 707 21.90 0.47 -12.58
CA SER A 707 22.57 1.75 -12.85
C SER A 707 23.99 1.87 -12.27
N VAL A 708 24.45 0.87 -11.51
CA VAL A 708 25.80 0.85 -10.94
C VAL A 708 26.82 0.45 -12.01
N LEU A 709 27.87 1.25 -12.18
CA LEU A 709 29.03 0.89 -12.99
C LEU A 709 29.94 -0.06 -12.21
N ASN A 710 30.23 -1.22 -12.79
CA ASN A 710 31.17 -2.21 -12.24
C ASN A 710 32.51 -2.26 -13.01
N GLU A 711 32.58 -1.66 -14.20
CA GLU A 711 33.75 -1.63 -15.08
C GLU A 711 34.13 -0.18 -15.45
N PRO A 712 35.42 0.14 -15.64
CA PRO A 712 35.86 1.45 -16.07
C PRO A 712 35.60 1.65 -17.57
N SER A 713 34.75 2.63 -17.90
CA SER A 713 34.53 3.07 -19.29
C SER A 713 35.66 3.98 -19.77
N ALA A 714 36.13 3.81 -21.01
CA ALA A 714 37.09 4.72 -21.67
C ALA A 714 36.51 6.10 -22.07
N ASP A 715 35.29 6.40 -21.63
CA ASP A 715 34.51 7.58 -22.00
C ASP A 715 35.01 8.86 -21.28
N ASN A 716 34.82 10.02 -21.91
CA ASN A 716 35.23 11.31 -21.35
C ASN A 716 34.56 11.58 -19.99
N SER A 717 35.35 12.00 -18.99
CA SER A 717 34.92 12.13 -17.59
C SER A 717 33.70 13.04 -17.37
N ASN A 718 33.53 14.06 -18.21
CA ASN A 718 32.37 14.96 -18.15
C ASN A 718 31.09 14.24 -18.58
N THR A 719 31.11 13.50 -19.70
CA THR A 719 29.96 12.71 -20.19
C THR A 719 29.54 11.67 -19.14
N GLN A 720 30.52 11.04 -18.49
CA GLN A 720 30.31 10.06 -17.43
C GLN A 720 29.62 10.66 -16.19
N MET A 721 30.00 11.88 -15.77
CA MET A 721 29.39 12.53 -14.60
C MET A 721 27.92 12.87 -14.82
N TRP A 722 27.51 13.22 -16.05
CA TRP A 722 26.09 13.45 -16.41
C TRP A 722 25.24 12.17 -16.36
N GLN A 723 25.82 11.05 -16.79
CA GLN A 723 25.13 9.74 -16.75
C GLN A 723 25.02 9.20 -15.33
N LEU A 724 26.07 9.40 -14.53
CA LEU A 724 26.14 9.00 -13.12
C LEU A 724 25.21 9.84 -12.23
N PHE A 725 25.11 11.15 -12.43
CA PHE A 725 24.31 12.08 -11.60
C PHE A 725 23.25 12.84 -12.41
N PRO A 726 22.27 12.15 -13.01
CA PRO A 726 21.37 12.73 -13.99
C PRO A 726 20.32 13.70 -13.43
N VAL A 727 20.05 13.71 -12.11
CA VAL A 727 19.13 14.67 -11.49
C VAL A 727 19.81 16.03 -11.36
N LEU A 728 21.10 16.06 -10.99
CA LEU A 728 21.90 17.30 -10.93
C LEU A 728 21.92 18.06 -12.27
N PHE A 729 22.03 17.34 -13.38
CA PHE A 729 22.12 17.94 -14.71
C PHE A 729 20.79 18.04 -15.48
N PHE A 730 19.69 17.48 -14.96
CA PHE A 730 18.41 17.36 -15.67
C PHE A 730 17.88 18.69 -16.25
N ALA A 731 18.13 19.80 -15.55
CA ALA A 731 17.59 21.12 -15.89
C ALA A 731 18.29 21.82 -17.07
N LYS A 732 19.48 21.38 -17.51
CA LYS A 732 20.25 22.09 -18.56
C LYS A 732 19.73 21.89 -20.00
N LYS A 733 18.72 21.03 -20.22
CA LYS A 733 18.19 20.67 -21.55
C LYS A 733 17.40 21.77 -22.28
N GLY A 734 17.35 23.00 -21.74
CA GLY A 734 16.87 24.19 -22.45
C GLY A 734 17.94 24.93 -23.25
N SER A 735 19.23 24.64 -23.02
CA SER A 735 20.34 25.19 -23.80
C SER A 735 20.73 24.23 -24.92
N SER A 736 20.76 24.72 -26.16
CA SER A 736 21.23 23.97 -27.32
C SER A 736 22.74 23.77 -27.27
N LEU A 737 23.18 22.65 -26.72
CA LEU A 737 24.41 22.00 -27.15
C LEU A 737 24.01 20.83 -28.03
N SER A 738 24.14 21.03 -29.34
CA SER A 738 24.06 19.97 -30.33
C SER A 738 25.05 18.86 -29.95
N PRO A 739 24.66 17.57 -29.96
CA PRO A 739 25.65 16.53 -30.11
C PRO A 739 26.22 16.67 -31.52
N SER A 740 27.44 17.22 -31.64
CA SER A 740 28.18 17.26 -32.90
C SER A 740 28.71 15.87 -33.26
N ASP A 741 27.79 14.93 -33.47
CA ASP A 741 28.00 13.57 -34.00
C ASP A 741 27.22 13.37 -35.31
N SER A 742 27.12 14.43 -36.12
CA SER A 742 26.78 14.31 -37.53
C SER A 742 27.99 13.76 -38.29
N ASN A 743 28.23 12.44 -38.20
CA ASN A 743 28.82 11.56 -39.23
C ASN A 743 29.19 10.14 -38.72
N ARG A 744 28.26 9.44 -38.04
CA ARG A 744 28.30 7.96 -37.94
C ARG A 744 26.98 7.32 -38.36
N SER A 745 26.70 7.41 -39.65
CA SER A 745 25.69 6.58 -40.30
C SER A 745 26.20 5.14 -40.41
N GLY A 746 25.74 4.22 -39.55
CA GLY A 746 25.95 2.78 -39.75
C GLY A 746 26.14 1.92 -38.50
N GLU A 747 26.35 2.49 -37.31
CA GLU A 747 26.41 1.69 -36.08
C GLU A 747 24.99 1.31 -35.61
N ALA A 748 24.79 0.01 -35.32
CA ALA A 748 23.49 -0.55 -34.97
C ALA A 748 22.92 0.06 -33.67
N GLU A 749 21.61 -0.12 -33.41
CA GLU A 749 20.92 0.37 -32.21
C GLU A 749 21.48 -0.25 -30.91
N GLN A 750 22.66 0.19 -30.47
CA GLN A 750 23.41 -0.48 -29.42
C GLN A 750 22.88 -0.13 -28.03
N PHE A 751 22.70 -1.16 -27.21
CA PHE A 751 22.11 -1.02 -25.89
C PHE A 751 23.07 -0.34 -24.89
N HIS A 752 22.66 0.81 -24.34
CA HIS A 752 23.51 1.60 -23.45
C HIS A 752 23.12 1.43 -21.97
N ARG A 753 23.72 0.45 -21.29
CA ARG A 753 23.52 0.19 -19.84
C ARG A 753 23.70 1.44 -18.97
N HIS A 754 24.71 2.26 -19.26
CA HIS A 754 25.01 3.51 -18.52
C HIS A 754 23.90 4.58 -18.61
N LYS A 755 22.97 4.50 -19.58
CA LYS A 755 21.83 5.43 -19.70
C LYS A 755 20.66 5.05 -18.78
N ALA A 756 20.70 3.92 -18.07
CA ALA A 756 19.58 3.39 -17.28
C ALA A 756 19.04 4.37 -16.22
N LEU A 757 19.92 5.00 -15.42
CA LEU A 757 19.48 5.97 -14.41
C LEU A 757 18.94 7.25 -15.04
N THR A 758 19.62 7.76 -16.08
CA THR A 758 19.18 8.95 -16.83
C THR A 758 17.77 8.75 -17.41
N HIS A 759 17.52 7.56 -17.97
CA HIS A 759 16.21 7.16 -18.47
C HIS A 759 15.17 7.03 -17.36
N ALA A 760 15.53 6.48 -16.19
CA ALA A 760 14.65 6.45 -15.02
C ALA A 760 14.23 7.87 -14.56
N VAL A 761 15.14 8.85 -14.56
CA VAL A 761 14.78 10.26 -14.27
C VAL A 761 13.79 10.80 -15.31
N GLN A 762 14.05 10.59 -16.61
CA GLN A 762 13.16 11.04 -17.69
C GLN A 762 11.76 10.43 -17.58
N LEU A 763 11.66 9.13 -17.28
CA LEU A 763 10.39 8.44 -17.05
C LEU A 763 9.66 8.94 -15.79
N MET A 764 10.37 9.16 -14.68
CA MET A 764 9.77 9.66 -13.45
C MET A 764 9.25 11.10 -13.61
N LYS A 765 9.98 11.97 -14.30
CA LYS A 765 9.57 13.36 -14.58
C LYS A 765 8.44 13.48 -15.60
N SER A 766 8.36 12.60 -16.58
CA SER A 766 7.27 12.60 -17.57
C SER A 766 5.98 11.99 -17.03
N LYS A 767 6.05 10.94 -16.20
CA LYS A 767 4.86 10.27 -15.65
C LYS A 767 4.36 10.83 -14.31
N LEU A 768 5.25 11.31 -13.43
CA LEU A 768 4.95 11.75 -12.04
C LEU A 768 3.92 10.84 -11.33
N PRO A 769 4.25 9.55 -11.12
CA PRO A 769 3.26 8.55 -10.72
C PRO A 769 2.74 8.78 -9.30
N ARG A 770 1.42 8.70 -9.09
CA ARG A 770 0.78 8.69 -7.74
C ARG A 770 1.05 7.39 -6.93
N TYR A 771 1.80 6.45 -7.50
CA TYR A 771 2.12 5.16 -6.89
C TYR A 771 3.48 5.21 -6.20
N PHE A 772 3.45 5.40 -4.87
CA PHE A 772 4.65 5.60 -4.04
C PHE A 772 5.79 4.59 -4.26
N PRO A 773 5.57 3.27 -4.47
CA PRO A 773 6.69 2.35 -4.68
C PRO A 773 7.61 2.73 -5.85
N ALA A 774 7.12 3.38 -6.91
CA ALA A 774 7.98 3.91 -7.97
C ALA A 774 9.01 4.92 -7.42
N TRP A 775 8.57 5.84 -6.55
CA TRP A 775 9.44 6.79 -5.84
C TRP A 775 10.36 6.09 -4.84
N SER A 776 9.88 5.08 -4.11
CA SER A 776 10.73 4.32 -3.19
C SER A 776 11.86 3.59 -3.91
N HIS A 777 11.61 2.99 -5.06
CA HIS A 777 12.65 2.34 -5.86
C HIS A 777 13.62 3.36 -6.48
N PHE A 778 13.10 4.50 -6.95
CA PHE A 778 13.90 5.59 -7.51
C PHE A 778 14.83 6.24 -6.46
N LEU A 779 14.30 6.62 -5.30
CA LEU A 779 15.08 7.10 -4.16
C LEU A 779 16.13 6.09 -3.72
N SER A 780 15.79 4.79 -3.71
CA SER A 780 16.76 3.73 -3.38
C SER A 780 17.91 3.65 -4.38
N GLY A 781 17.65 3.84 -5.69
CA GLY A 781 18.67 3.83 -6.73
C GLY A 781 19.56 5.08 -6.71
N LEU A 782 18.98 6.25 -6.44
CA LEU A 782 19.76 7.48 -6.23
C LEU A 782 20.63 7.38 -4.98
N ALA A 783 20.15 6.74 -3.93
CA ALA A 783 20.90 6.55 -2.69
C ALA A 783 22.01 5.51 -2.80
N THR A 784 22.04 4.60 -3.78
CA THR A 784 23.12 3.59 -3.90
C THR A 784 24.42 4.18 -4.46
N ASP A 785 25.55 3.71 -3.93
CA ASP A 785 26.88 4.05 -4.45
C ASP A 785 27.00 3.56 -5.91
N ARG A 786 27.36 4.45 -6.84
CA ARG A 786 27.16 4.27 -8.30
C ARG A 786 28.40 3.76 -9.03
N VAL A 787 29.57 3.98 -8.44
CA VAL A 787 30.87 3.45 -8.87
C VAL A 787 31.49 2.74 -7.67
N LYS A 788 31.93 1.48 -7.86
CA LYS A 788 32.40 0.60 -6.77
C LYS A 788 33.90 0.30 -6.74
N PHE A 789 34.65 0.69 -7.78
CA PHE A 789 36.07 0.37 -7.92
C PHE A 789 36.97 1.54 -7.50
N SER A 790 38.11 1.22 -6.90
CA SER A 790 39.01 2.17 -6.22
C SER A 790 39.72 3.18 -7.12
N ASN A 791 39.98 2.81 -8.38
CA ASN A 791 40.88 3.57 -9.26
C ASN A 791 40.14 4.65 -10.09
N HIS A 792 38.93 5.05 -9.69
CA HIS A 792 38.15 6.06 -10.39
C HIS A 792 38.38 7.46 -9.80
N LYS A 793 38.45 8.50 -10.65
CA LYS A 793 38.46 9.93 -10.27
C LYS A 793 37.28 10.41 -9.39
N ILE A 794 36.34 9.55 -9.03
CA ILE A 794 35.11 9.89 -8.28
C ILE A 794 35.06 9.06 -6.99
N SER A 795 35.59 9.62 -5.91
CA SER A 795 35.69 8.94 -4.62
C SER A 795 34.31 8.68 -3.97
N ILE A 796 34.24 7.71 -3.05
CA ILE A 796 32.98 7.33 -2.39
C ILE A 796 32.33 8.50 -1.60
N PRO A 797 33.08 9.34 -0.84
CA PRO A 797 32.49 10.50 -0.17
C PRO A 797 31.87 11.50 -1.16
N MET A 798 32.60 11.82 -2.24
CA MET A 798 32.14 12.69 -3.32
C MET A 798 30.83 12.18 -3.95
N GLN A 799 30.75 10.88 -4.27
CA GLN A 799 29.52 10.27 -4.80
C GLN A 799 28.33 10.42 -3.84
N ARG A 800 28.55 10.23 -2.53
CA ARG A 800 27.48 10.25 -1.52
C ARG A 800 26.95 11.65 -1.25
N VAL A 801 27.80 12.68 -1.30
CA VAL A 801 27.38 14.09 -1.21
C VAL A 801 26.45 14.46 -2.36
N ILE A 802 26.86 14.18 -3.60
CA ILE A 802 26.03 14.46 -4.79
C ILE A 802 24.73 13.63 -4.75
N SER A 803 24.82 12.35 -4.37
CA SER A 803 23.65 11.47 -4.26
C SER A 803 22.63 11.93 -3.21
N TRP A 804 23.09 12.48 -2.08
CA TRP A 804 22.21 13.05 -1.06
C TRP A 804 21.53 14.33 -1.55
N TRP A 805 22.25 15.22 -2.23
CA TRP A 805 21.65 16.40 -2.86
C TRP A 805 20.55 16.02 -3.88
N GLU A 806 20.79 15.00 -4.71
CA GLU A 806 19.77 14.51 -5.65
C GLU A 806 18.56 13.90 -4.93
N VAL A 807 18.76 13.19 -3.80
CA VAL A 807 17.67 12.71 -2.95
C VAL A 807 16.85 13.88 -2.42
N CYS A 808 17.48 14.93 -1.88
CA CYS A 808 16.78 16.14 -1.42
C CYS A 808 15.99 16.80 -2.55
N HIS A 809 16.57 16.92 -3.75
CA HIS A 809 15.88 17.53 -4.90
C HIS A 809 14.71 16.65 -5.42
N VAL A 810 14.78 15.33 -5.29
CA VAL A 810 13.64 14.44 -5.59
C VAL A 810 12.56 14.50 -4.51
N LEU A 811 12.93 14.74 -3.25
CA LEU A 811 11.95 14.99 -2.18
C LEU A 811 11.16 16.28 -2.43
N THR A 812 11.76 17.35 -2.97
CA THR A 812 10.98 18.53 -3.38
C THR A 812 10.05 18.21 -4.56
N TRP A 813 10.49 17.43 -5.57
CA TRP A 813 9.60 16.98 -6.65
C TRP A 813 8.39 16.19 -6.14
N MET A 814 8.56 15.41 -5.07
CA MET A 814 7.45 14.70 -4.42
C MET A 814 6.51 15.67 -3.69
N GLN A 815 7.05 16.71 -3.02
CA GLN A 815 6.26 17.77 -2.39
C GLN A 815 5.45 18.56 -3.44
N ASP A 816 6.08 18.99 -4.53
CA ASP A 816 5.42 19.64 -5.68
C ASP A 816 4.27 18.78 -6.24
N ALA A 817 4.51 17.48 -6.40
CA ALA A 817 3.54 16.50 -6.87
C ALA A 817 2.48 16.10 -5.81
N ASN A 818 2.55 16.68 -4.59
CA ASN A 818 1.68 16.39 -3.45
C ASN A 818 1.69 14.89 -3.04
N ILE A 819 2.85 14.24 -3.12
CA ILE A 819 3.08 12.84 -2.77
C ILE A 819 3.73 12.77 -1.39
N PRO A 820 3.04 12.25 -0.35
CA PRO A 820 3.61 12.15 0.98
C PRO A 820 4.76 11.14 1.03
N LEU A 821 5.76 11.42 1.87
CA LEU A 821 6.88 10.52 2.11
C LEU A 821 6.44 9.37 3.04
N GLU A 822 6.15 8.19 2.49
CA GLU A 822 5.84 7.01 3.31
C GLU A 822 7.09 6.54 4.09
N SER A 823 6.87 5.77 5.16
CA SER A 823 7.90 5.28 6.09
C SER A 823 9.12 4.63 5.42
N ARG A 824 8.92 3.92 4.29
CA ARG A 824 10.03 3.31 3.53
C ARG A 824 10.91 4.34 2.81
N GLY A 825 10.34 5.43 2.31
CA GLY A 825 11.12 6.52 1.71
C GLY A 825 11.90 7.29 2.77
N PHE A 826 11.30 7.51 3.93
CA PHE A 826 11.98 8.11 5.08
C PHE A 826 13.13 7.22 5.58
N GLU A 827 12.96 5.90 5.65
CA GLU A 827 14.03 4.93 5.98
C GLU A 827 15.20 5.01 4.98
N ILE A 828 14.91 5.12 3.68
CA ILE A 828 15.93 5.30 2.63
C ILE A 828 16.68 6.63 2.81
N ALA A 829 15.98 7.73 3.11
CA ALA A 829 16.60 9.02 3.35
C ALA A 829 17.52 8.99 4.58
N CYS A 830 17.06 8.43 5.71
CA CYS A 830 17.92 8.25 6.89
C CYS A 830 19.15 7.38 6.61
N SER A 831 19.00 6.31 5.80
CA SER A 831 20.11 5.45 5.40
C SER A 831 21.11 6.14 4.46
N ALA A 832 20.64 7.00 3.56
CA ALA A 832 21.48 7.80 2.68
C ALA A 832 22.31 8.82 3.48
N LEU A 833 21.66 9.62 4.33
CA LEU A 833 22.34 10.61 5.17
C LEU A 833 23.34 9.96 6.15
N SER A 834 22.98 8.83 6.77
CA SER A 834 23.91 8.07 7.62
C SER A 834 25.18 7.65 6.88
N ARG A 835 25.06 7.24 5.61
CA ARG A 835 26.21 6.84 4.77
C ARG A 835 27.03 8.02 4.27
N LEU A 836 26.41 9.19 4.08
CA LEU A 836 27.10 10.46 3.80
C LEU A 836 27.94 10.87 5.00
N ILE A 837 27.35 10.95 6.21
CA ILE A 837 28.07 11.38 7.41
C ILE A 837 29.27 10.46 7.70
N LEU A 838 29.09 9.14 7.56
CA LEU A 838 30.19 8.19 7.72
C LEU A 838 31.30 8.36 6.66
N ALA A 839 30.96 8.66 5.41
CA ALA A 839 31.98 8.86 4.36
C ALA A 839 32.72 10.19 4.49
N ALA A 840 32.01 11.28 4.80
CA ALA A 840 32.61 12.59 5.02
C ALA A 840 33.53 12.64 6.25
N ARG A 841 33.35 11.72 7.21
CA ARG A 841 34.27 11.52 8.34
C ARG A 841 35.50 10.69 8.00
N GLN A 842 35.44 9.85 6.96
CA GLN A 842 36.58 9.06 6.49
C GLN A 842 37.52 9.90 5.62
N ASP A 843 36.95 10.76 4.77
CA ASP A 843 37.68 11.66 3.88
C ASP A 843 36.79 12.90 3.61
N MET A 844 37.18 14.01 4.23
CA MET A 844 36.42 15.28 4.21
C MET A 844 36.72 16.09 2.95
N GLU A 845 37.95 16.07 2.45
CA GLU A 845 38.37 16.80 1.25
C GLU A 845 37.62 16.31 0.01
N SER A 846 37.48 14.99 -0.16
CA SER A 846 36.64 14.38 -1.19
C SER A 846 35.17 14.79 -1.07
N ALA A 847 34.65 14.88 0.16
CA ALA A 847 33.26 15.25 0.39
C ALA A 847 33.00 16.70 -0.02
N GLU A 848 33.90 17.63 0.36
CA GLU A 848 33.85 19.03 -0.07
C GLU A 848 34.02 19.19 -1.58
N HIS A 849 34.89 18.40 -2.22
CA HIS A 849 35.01 18.41 -3.68
C HIS A 849 33.68 18.00 -4.36
N GLY A 850 32.95 17.05 -3.79
CA GLY A 850 31.59 16.69 -4.22
C GLY A 850 30.59 17.84 -4.04
N LEU A 851 30.69 18.60 -2.95
CA LEU A 851 29.83 19.77 -2.71
C LEU A 851 30.12 20.90 -3.71
N LYS A 852 31.39 21.24 -3.92
CA LYS A 852 31.83 22.26 -4.89
C LYS A 852 31.32 21.98 -6.31
N ILE A 853 31.21 20.72 -6.70
CA ILE A 853 30.60 20.34 -8.00
C ILE A 853 29.10 20.64 -8.03
N VAL A 854 28.37 20.36 -6.95
CA VAL A 854 26.95 20.72 -6.84
C VAL A 854 26.78 22.24 -6.94
N GLU A 855 27.58 23.01 -6.21
CA GLU A 855 27.57 24.48 -6.24
C GLU A 855 27.87 25.00 -7.66
N ASN A 856 28.95 24.53 -8.31
CA ASN A 856 29.32 24.94 -9.66
C ASN A 856 28.23 24.67 -10.72
N VAL A 857 27.46 23.59 -10.56
CA VAL A 857 26.38 23.24 -11.50
C VAL A 857 25.08 23.98 -11.21
N THR A 858 24.79 24.27 -9.93
CA THR A 858 23.53 24.91 -9.50
C THR A 858 23.61 26.44 -9.45
N GLY A 859 24.75 27.01 -9.06
CA GLY A 859 24.99 28.46 -8.93
C GLY A 859 24.94 29.25 -10.23
N GLN A 860 24.95 28.58 -11.40
CA GLN A 860 24.67 29.21 -12.70
C GLN A 860 23.18 29.59 -12.90
N LYS A 861 22.28 29.29 -11.95
CA LYS A 861 20.87 29.71 -12.01
C LYS A 861 20.65 31.02 -11.27
N TYR A 862 20.51 32.11 -12.03
CA TYR A 862 19.94 33.36 -11.51
C TYR A 862 18.48 33.15 -11.04
N GLY A 863 18.19 33.48 -9.78
CA GLY A 863 16.88 34.01 -9.39
C GLY A 863 15.76 33.07 -8.92
N SER A 864 16.03 31.87 -8.35
CA SER A 864 14.98 31.07 -7.66
C SER A 864 15.18 31.04 -6.14
N PRO A 865 14.24 31.54 -5.31
CA PRO A 865 14.42 31.69 -3.85
C PRO A 865 14.56 30.40 -3.01
N GLU A 866 14.39 29.22 -3.59
CA GLU A 866 14.29 27.94 -2.86
C GLU A 866 15.43 26.95 -3.17
N SER A 867 16.57 27.45 -3.65
CA SER A 867 17.74 26.59 -3.93
C SER A 867 18.40 26.13 -2.63
N LEU A 868 18.50 24.81 -2.45
CA LEU A 868 19.25 24.16 -1.37
C LEU A 868 20.76 24.43 -1.55
N SER A 869 21.22 25.56 -1.01
CA SER A 869 22.62 25.97 -0.97
C SER A 869 23.24 25.58 0.37
N TYR A 870 24.43 24.99 0.35
CA TYR A 870 25.16 24.59 1.55
C TYR A 870 26.61 25.07 1.41
N SER A 871 27.10 25.89 2.34
CA SER A 871 28.47 26.40 2.33
C SER A 871 29.51 25.37 2.79
N THR A 872 29.09 24.40 3.62
CA THR A 872 29.95 23.35 4.17
C THR A 872 29.20 22.03 4.33
N ILE A 873 29.94 20.92 4.40
CA ILE A 873 29.36 19.60 4.73
C ILE A 873 28.72 19.60 6.12
N ARG A 874 29.27 20.35 7.09
CA ARG A 874 28.69 20.51 8.43
C ARG A 874 27.31 21.15 8.39
N GLU A 875 27.16 22.25 7.64
CA GLU A 875 25.88 22.91 7.41
C GLU A 875 24.90 21.98 6.67
N MET A 876 25.37 21.30 5.62
CA MET A 876 24.56 20.32 4.88
C MET A 876 23.95 19.27 5.82
N VAL A 877 24.75 18.71 6.74
CA VAL A 877 24.26 17.74 7.73
C VAL A 877 23.26 18.37 8.70
N GLN A 878 23.54 19.56 9.25
CA GLN A 878 22.63 20.24 10.18
C GLN A 878 21.26 20.54 9.56
N GLN A 879 21.23 21.15 8.36
CA GLN A 879 19.99 21.41 7.63
C GLN A 879 19.25 20.10 7.28
N SER A 880 19.99 19.06 6.92
CA SER A 880 19.43 17.73 6.59
C SER A 880 18.80 17.02 7.79
N VAL A 881 19.42 17.11 8.96
CA VAL A 881 18.84 16.59 10.22
C VAL A 881 17.59 17.39 10.60
N ALA A 882 17.61 18.72 10.47
CA ALA A 882 16.42 19.55 10.70
C ALA A 882 15.26 19.22 9.74
N LEU A 883 15.56 18.93 8.46
CA LEU A 883 14.58 18.44 7.49
C LEU A 883 14.00 17.09 7.93
N LEU A 884 14.85 16.13 8.29
CA LEU A 884 14.38 14.80 8.71
C LEU A 884 13.60 14.84 10.03
N LYS A 885 13.97 15.71 10.99
CA LYS A 885 13.16 15.99 12.19
C LYS A 885 11.76 16.47 11.80
N ARG A 886 11.65 17.55 11.02
CA ARG A 886 10.35 18.08 10.55
C ARG A 886 9.49 17.03 9.82
N GLN A 887 10.12 16.10 9.08
CA GLN A 887 9.40 15.00 8.41
C GLN A 887 8.98 13.90 9.41
N PHE A 888 9.85 13.49 10.33
CA PHE A 888 9.52 12.54 11.40
C PHE A 888 8.37 13.09 12.26
N ASP A 889 8.50 14.35 12.67
CA ASP A 889 7.49 15.12 13.39
C ASP A 889 6.18 15.17 12.59
N SER A 890 6.19 15.49 11.29
CA SER A 890 4.98 15.47 10.46
C SER A 890 4.28 14.10 10.43
N VAL A 891 5.06 13.01 10.44
CA VAL A 891 4.57 11.62 10.46
C VAL A 891 4.06 11.21 11.86
N GLU A 892 4.74 11.62 12.93
CA GLU A 892 4.45 11.21 14.32
C GLU A 892 3.44 12.13 15.04
N LEU A 893 3.38 13.43 14.69
CA LEU A 893 2.37 14.39 15.16
C LEU A 893 0.97 14.03 14.65
N ALA A 894 0.85 13.31 13.53
CA ALA A 894 -0.42 12.73 13.12
C ALA A 894 -1.05 11.93 14.29
N GLY A 895 -0.21 11.24 15.08
CA GLY A 895 -0.59 10.48 16.28
C GLY A 895 -0.84 11.31 17.53
N GLY A 896 -0.45 12.59 17.56
CA GLY A 896 -0.62 13.47 18.69
C GLY A 896 -1.94 14.24 18.68
N LYS A 897 -3.00 13.68 19.29
CA LYS A 897 -4.28 14.39 19.54
C LYS A 897 -4.10 15.83 20.08
N LYS A 898 -3.04 16.09 20.85
CA LYS A 898 -2.80 17.40 21.48
C LYS A 898 -2.03 18.40 20.61
N SER A 899 -1.02 17.97 19.83
CA SER A 899 -0.07 18.92 19.20
C SER A 899 -0.58 19.59 17.92
N ILE A 900 -1.20 18.85 16.98
CA ILE A 900 -1.85 19.48 15.80
C ILE A 900 -3.03 20.34 16.22
N LEU A 901 -3.66 20.06 17.37
CA LEU A 901 -4.74 20.89 17.88
C LEU A 901 -4.23 22.14 18.59
N SER A 902 -3.14 22.07 19.36
CA SER A 902 -2.57 23.25 20.02
C SER A 902 -1.82 24.16 19.06
N SER A 903 -1.09 23.64 18.06
CA SER A 903 -0.40 24.46 17.04
C SER A 903 -1.34 25.20 16.09
N LEU A 904 -2.62 24.81 16.06
CA LEU A 904 -3.70 25.51 15.35
C LEU A 904 -4.57 26.39 16.27
N GLY A 905 -4.28 26.47 17.58
CA GLY A 905 -5.08 27.22 18.56
C GLY A 905 -6.44 26.60 18.89
N LEU A 906 -6.61 25.28 18.70
CA LEU A 906 -7.89 24.56 18.76
C LEU A 906 -7.95 23.48 19.87
N SER A 907 -7.09 23.55 20.87
CA SER A 907 -7.17 22.70 22.07
C SER A 907 -8.20 23.24 23.06
N ASN A 908 -9.36 22.57 23.18
CA ASN A 908 -10.24 22.79 24.32
C ASN A 908 -9.56 22.20 25.56
N GLU A 909 -9.11 23.05 26.49
CA GLU A 909 -8.49 22.58 27.74
C GLU A 909 -9.54 22.04 28.74
N ASN A 910 -10.79 22.50 28.64
CA ASN A 910 -11.83 22.30 29.65
C ASN A 910 -12.97 21.36 29.21
N GLY A 911 -12.67 20.33 28.41
CA GLY A 911 -13.70 19.40 27.92
C GLY A 911 -13.24 17.95 27.91
N GLU A 912 -13.75 17.14 28.84
CA GLU A 912 -13.77 15.69 28.69
C GLU A 912 -14.64 15.31 27.49
N SER A 913 -14.01 15.25 26.31
CA SER A 913 -14.70 14.85 25.09
C SER A 913 -15.23 13.43 25.28
N ASN A 914 -16.56 13.25 25.22
CA ASN A 914 -17.28 11.96 25.24
C ASN A 914 -17.01 11.05 24.01
N ILE A 915 -15.81 11.15 23.43
CA ILE A 915 -15.24 10.22 22.48
C ILE A 915 -14.88 8.95 23.28
N PRO A 916 -15.54 7.81 23.05
CA PRO A 916 -15.27 6.60 23.81
C PRO A 916 -13.79 6.19 23.72
N ALA A 917 -13.30 5.49 24.74
CA ALA A 917 -11.98 4.83 24.76
C ALA A 917 -11.78 3.76 23.65
N MET A 918 -12.70 3.68 22.69
CA MET A 918 -12.71 2.80 21.53
C MET A 918 -12.09 3.41 20.27
N LEU A 919 -11.81 4.72 20.23
CA LEU A 919 -10.77 5.18 19.31
C LEU A 919 -9.45 4.57 19.79
N PRO A 920 -8.74 3.75 18.98
CA PRO A 920 -7.52 3.12 19.43
C PRO A 920 -6.55 4.22 19.87
N GLY A 921 -6.03 4.09 21.10
CA GLY A 921 -4.80 4.79 21.49
C GLY A 921 -3.82 4.58 20.35
N ILE A 922 -3.41 5.68 19.72
CA ILE A 922 -3.10 5.66 18.29
C ILE A 922 -1.89 4.75 18.05
N PHE A 923 -2.16 3.54 17.53
CA PHE A 923 -1.17 2.52 17.23
C PHE A 923 -0.42 2.82 15.92
N GLU A 924 0.07 4.05 15.85
CA GLU A 924 1.03 4.56 14.88
C GLU A 924 2.41 4.25 15.46
N SER A 925 2.81 3.00 15.30
CA SER A 925 4.15 2.54 15.61
C SER A 925 4.98 2.59 14.34
N THR A 926 5.93 3.52 14.33
CA THR A 926 7.04 3.56 13.40
C THR A 926 7.75 2.20 13.35
N ALA A 927 8.19 1.81 12.14
CA ALA A 927 8.83 0.52 11.95
C ALA A 927 10.14 0.43 12.77
N PRO A 928 10.45 -0.69 13.46
CA PRO A 928 11.73 -0.84 14.16
C PRO A 928 12.96 -0.64 13.26
N SER A 929 12.88 -0.97 11.97
CA SER A 929 13.94 -0.67 10.99
C SER A 929 14.12 0.83 10.77
N LEU A 930 13.03 1.59 10.75
CA LEU A 930 13.04 3.03 10.59
C LEU A 930 13.51 3.74 11.86
N LEU A 931 13.07 3.33 13.04
CA LEU A 931 13.56 3.85 14.32
C LEU A 931 15.08 3.67 14.43
N HIS A 932 15.59 2.48 14.12
CA HIS A 932 17.03 2.22 14.04
C HIS A 932 17.75 3.11 13.02
N ALA A 933 17.18 3.31 11.83
CA ALA A 933 17.77 4.19 10.81
C ALA A 933 17.79 5.67 11.24
N TYR A 934 16.77 6.12 11.97
CA TYR A 934 16.65 7.49 12.46
C TYR A 934 17.59 7.74 13.67
N VAL A 935 17.65 6.81 14.64
CA VAL A 935 18.65 6.82 15.72
C VAL A 935 20.08 6.92 15.16
N ARG A 936 20.38 6.19 14.08
CA ARG A 936 21.69 6.29 13.42
C ARG A 936 21.98 7.67 12.85
N VAL A 937 21.00 8.37 12.28
CA VAL A 937 21.19 9.75 11.82
C VAL A 937 21.45 10.70 12.99
N LEU A 938 20.59 10.67 14.01
CA LEU A 938 20.68 11.56 15.17
C LEU A 938 22.02 11.35 15.90
N GLY A 939 22.37 10.09 16.18
CA GLY A 939 23.63 9.75 16.83
C GLY A 939 24.87 10.07 16.01
N LEU A 940 24.85 9.84 14.69
CA LEU A 940 25.95 10.27 13.82
C LEU A 940 26.05 11.80 13.76
N ALA A 941 24.96 12.55 13.89
CA ALA A 941 24.97 14.01 13.98
C ALA A 941 25.34 14.57 15.38
N ASN A 942 25.62 13.69 16.36
CA ASN A 942 25.81 14.03 17.78
C ASN A 942 24.61 14.79 18.41
N ASP A 943 23.40 14.49 17.94
CA ASP A 943 22.14 15.08 18.40
C ASP A 943 21.61 14.33 19.62
N ARG A 944 22.32 14.45 20.75
CA ARG A 944 21.98 13.78 22.02
C ARG A 944 20.58 14.14 22.53
N ALA A 945 20.15 15.40 22.32
CA ALA A 945 18.81 15.86 22.66
C ALA A 945 17.72 15.13 21.85
N GLY A 946 17.89 15.01 20.53
CA GLY A 946 16.97 14.28 19.67
C GLY A 946 16.91 12.77 19.98
N LEU A 947 18.04 12.16 20.38
CA LEU A 947 18.05 10.76 20.85
C LEU A 947 17.22 10.57 22.13
N LEU A 948 17.36 11.48 23.10
CA LEU A 948 16.63 11.42 24.36
C LEU A 948 15.13 11.68 24.16
N GLU A 949 14.76 12.65 23.33
CA GLU A 949 13.37 12.91 22.93
C GLU A 949 12.73 11.68 22.26
N LEU A 950 13.46 11.03 21.34
CA LEU A 950 13.01 9.80 20.70
C LEU A 950 12.86 8.65 21.69
N LEU A 951 13.76 8.52 22.68
CA LEU A 951 13.68 7.50 23.72
C LEU A 951 12.46 7.70 24.64
N ARG A 952 12.19 8.94 25.06
CA ARG A 952 10.96 9.33 25.78
C ARG A 952 9.71 9.00 24.95
N LEU A 953 9.73 9.25 23.64
CA LEU A 953 8.62 8.89 22.73
C LEU A 953 8.44 7.37 22.61
N MET A 954 9.54 6.59 22.54
CA MET A 954 9.51 5.13 22.48
C MET A 954 8.92 4.52 23.75
N SER A 955 9.33 4.98 24.94
CA SER A 955 8.75 4.56 26.22
C SER A 955 7.25 4.90 26.31
N LYS A 956 6.88 6.16 26.01
CA LYS A 956 5.48 6.62 25.98
C LYS A 956 4.57 5.85 25.01
N ARG A 957 5.13 5.18 24.00
CA ARG A 957 4.38 4.37 23.01
C ARG A 957 4.69 2.88 23.06
N GLU A 958 5.22 2.39 24.19
CA GLU A 958 5.65 1.00 24.38
C GLU A 958 4.67 -0.04 23.81
N ALA A 959 3.40 0.00 24.21
CA ALA A 959 2.40 -0.98 23.78
C ALA A 959 2.26 -1.08 22.25
N GLY A 960 2.41 0.05 21.53
CA GLY A 960 2.39 0.08 20.07
C GLY A 960 3.68 -0.43 19.45
N LEU A 961 4.83 -0.13 20.05
CA LEU A 961 6.12 -0.64 19.59
C LEU A 961 6.24 -2.15 19.83
N LYS A 962 5.79 -2.67 20.98
CA LYS A 962 5.68 -4.10 21.32
C LYS A 962 4.83 -4.84 20.27
N PHE A 963 3.70 -4.24 19.90
CA PHE A 963 2.84 -4.76 18.84
C PHE A 963 3.53 -4.81 17.47
N SER A 964 4.11 -3.70 17.00
CA SER A 964 4.82 -3.61 15.71
C SER A 964 6.05 -4.54 15.64
N ALA A 965 6.76 -4.71 16.75
CA ALA A 965 7.89 -5.63 16.87
C ALA A 965 7.47 -7.11 16.79
N ASN A 966 6.30 -7.48 17.31
CA ASN A 966 5.77 -8.85 17.26
C ASN A 966 5.19 -9.24 15.87
N GLU A 967 4.65 -8.26 15.14
CA GLU A 967 4.12 -8.42 13.78
C GLU A 967 5.20 -8.43 12.67
N ARG A 968 6.45 -8.12 13.01
CA ARG A 968 7.59 -8.10 12.09
C ARG A 968 8.57 -9.22 12.42
N MET A 969 8.93 -10.04 11.43
CA MET A 969 10.04 -11.01 11.55
C MET A 969 11.31 -10.28 11.96
N GLY A 970 12.01 -10.77 13.01
CA GLY A 970 13.16 -10.06 13.60
C GLY A 970 12.87 -8.68 14.20
N GLY A 971 11.59 -8.29 14.38
CA GLY A 971 11.21 -6.97 14.88
C GLY A 971 11.73 -6.68 16.27
N LYS A 972 11.66 -7.66 17.19
CA LYS A 972 12.26 -7.59 18.53
C LYS A 972 13.78 -7.35 18.47
N ARG A 973 14.49 -8.08 17.62
CA ARG A 973 15.95 -7.91 17.39
C ARG A 973 16.29 -6.50 16.90
N LEU A 974 15.47 -5.92 16.04
CA LEU A 974 15.64 -4.54 15.57
C LEU A 974 15.35 -3.50 16.66
N VAL A 975 14.33 -3.70 17.51
CA VAL A 975 14.11 -2.84 18.70
C VAL A 975 15.32 -2.91 19.63
N ARG A 976 15.79 -4.12 19.99
CA ARG A 976 17.00 -4.29 20.82
C ARG A 976 18.20 -3.58 20.23
N ARG A 977 18.46 -3.78 18.92
CA ARG A 977 19.55 -3.11 18.19
C ARG A 977 19.39 -1.58 18.16
N THR A 978 18.17 -1.05 18.22
CA THR A 978 17.90 0.40 18.34
C THR A 978 18.34 0.90 19.73
N VAL A 979 17.98 0.19 20.80
CA VAL A 979 18.40 0.54 22.18
C VAL A 979 19.92 0.47 22.34
N VAL A 980 20.57 -0.57 21.80
CA VAL A 980 22.04 -0.69 21.75
C VAL A 980 22.65 0.51 21.01
N ALA A 981 22.09 0.91 19.86
CA ALA A 981 22.56 2.06 19.11
C ALA A 981 22.45 3.38 19.90
N ILE A 982 21.35 3.60 20.64
CA ILE A 982 21.17 4.79 21.49
C ILE A 982 22.30 4.86 22.53
N ARG A 983 22.58 3.76 23.25
CA ARG A 983 23.69 3.73 24.23
C ARG A 983 25.03 4.08 23.59
N VAL A 984 25.36 3.45 22.45
CA VAL A 984 26.63 3.69 21.72
C VAL A 984 26.84 5.16 21.33
N PHE A 985 25.77 5.89 20.98
CA PHE A 985 25.86 7.30 20.59
C PHE A 985 25.82 8.27 21.79
N LEU A 986 25.15 7.92 22.89
CA LEU A 986 25.14 8.74 24.10
C LEU A 986 26.47 8.69 24.85
N GLU A 987 27.12 7.51 24.92
CA GLU A 987 28.41 7.34 25.60
C GLU A 987 29.60 7.97 24.85
N GLY A 988 29.45 8.37 23.58
CA GLY A 988 30.50 9.06 22.81
C GLY A 988 31.69 8.19 22.37
N ASP A 989 31.94 7.05 23.02
CA ASP A 989 33.05 6.09 22.81
C ASP A 989 33.19 5.48 21.38
N TRP A 990 32.46 5.97 20.39
CA TRP A 990 32.67 5.62 18.98
C TRP A 990 33.57 6.65 18.25
N GLU A 991 33.73 7.87 18.78
CA GLU A 991 34.56 8.94 18.20
C GLU A 991 36.07 8.71 18.45
N LEU A 992 36.44 8.08 19.57
CA LEU A 992 37.82 7.79 20.00
C LEU A 992 38.61 6.77 19.13
N THR A 993 38.09 6.38 17.96
CA THR A 993 38.74 5.40 17.06
C THR A 993 39.20 5.96 15.71
N SER A 994 38.92 7.24 15.40
CA SER A 994 39.56 7.92 14.28
C SER A 994 40.90 8.53 14.73
N GLY A 995 41.99 7.82 14.46
CA GLY A 995 43.36 8.28 14.73
C GLY A 995 43.78 9.43 13.80
N VAL A 996 43.33 10.65 14.11
CA VAL A 996 43.91 11.91 13.63
C VAL A 996 43.99 12.85 14.82
N SER A 997 45.20 13.12 15.31
CA SER A 997 45.43 14.15 16.31
C SER A 997 45.19 15.52 15.67
N GLU A 998 44.26 16.33 16.17
CA GLU A 998 44.14 17.72 15.73
C GLU A 998 45.41 18.51 16.12
N PRO A 999 46.12 19.14 15.17
CA PRO A 999 47.22 20.03 15.50
C PRO A 999 46.66 21.39 15.91
N GLY A 1000 46.66 21.68 17.22
CA GLY A 1000 46.44 23.03 17.73
C GLY A 1000 45.20 23.25 18.62
N ALA A 1001 45.00 22.42 19.63
CA ALA A 1001 44.10 22.72 20.76
C ALA A 1001 44.83 22.60 22.10
N SER A 1002 45.64 23.62 22.43
CA SER A 1002 46.38 23.68 23.70
C SER A 1002 45.48 24.10 24.87
N TYR A 1003 44.76 23.14 25.47
CA TYR A 1003 44.12 23.34 26.77
C TYR A 1003 44.39 22.19 27.74
N ILE A 1004 44.56 22.55 29.01
CA ILE A 1004 45.29 21.78 30.01
C ILE A 1004 44.47 20.59 30.52
N SER A 1005 45.07 19.39 30.48
CA SER A 1005 44.54 18.20 31.13
C SER A 1005 44.95 18.15 32.62
N PRO A 1006 44.02 17.89 33.56
CA PRO A 1006 44.35 17.33 34.86
C PRO A 1006 44.62 15.83 34.69
N ALA A 1007 45.80 15.37 35.09
CA ALA A 1007 46.20 13.97 34.88
C ALA A 1007 45.39 12.97 35.72
N LEU A 1008 44.92 11.89 35.09
CA LEU A 1008 44.60 10.63 35.79
C LEU A 1008 45.58 9.54 35.35
N LYS A 1009 46.13 8.83 36.32
CA LYS A 1009 47.29 7.94 36.15
C LYS A 1009 46.92 6.62 35.48
N HIS A 1010 47.80 6.14 34.60
CA HIS A 1010 47.86 4.73 34.20
C HIS A 1010 47.82 3.79 35.40
N ARG A 1011 47.06 2.70 35.29
CA ARG A 1011 47.37 1.46 36.00
C ARG A 1011 47.05 0.24 35.13
N SER A 1012 48.10 -0.27 34.50
CA SER A 1012 48.15 -1.62 33.96
C SER A 1012 48.04 -2.64 35.10
N PHE A 1013 47.31 -3.73 34.90
CA PHE A 1013 47.59 -4.99 35.59
C PHE A 1013 47.42 -6.18 34.64
N ILE A 1014 48.51 -6.92 34.47
CA ILE A 1014 48.58 -8.27 33.93
C ILE A 1014 48.49 -9.22 35.13
N CYS A 1015 47.80 -10.35 35.00
CA CYS A 1015 48.30 -11.68 35.39
C CYS A 1015 47.29 -12.79 35.05
N GLU A 1016 47.84 -13.98 34.86
CA GLU A 1016 47.17 -15.20 34.38
C GLU A 1016 46.62 -16.05 35.53
N GLY A 1017 45.86 -17.10 35.21
CA GLY A 1017 46.02 -18.37 35.91
C GLY A 1017 44.81 -18.96 36.64
N ASN A 1018 44.24 -20.00 36.02
CA ASN A 1018 43.62 -21.20 36.62
C ASN A 1018 42.13 -21.22 37.02
N ASN A 1019 41.52 -22.34 36.63
CA ASN A 1019 40.13 -22.78 36.79
C ASN A 1019 39.92 -23.52 38.15
N PRO A 1020 38.79 -24.22 38.37
CA PRO A 1020 37.40 -23.75 38.52
C PRO A 1020 36.80 -24.25 39.86
N VAL A 1021 35.54 -23.87 40.19
CA VAL A 1021 34.55 -24.74 40.92
C VAL A 1021 33.18 -24.01 41.03
N ASN A 1022 32.10 -24.79 41.14
CA ASN A 1022 30.70 -24.37 41.34
C ASN A 1022 30.54 -23.47 42.61
N SER A 1023 29.52 -22.63 42.80
CA SER A 1023 28.08 -22.94 42.78
C SER A 1023 27.21 -21.70 43.06
N ASP A 1024 26.00 -21.71 42.50
CA ASP A 1024 24.72 -21.21 43.05
C ASP A 1024 24.50 -19.73 43.46
N ILE A 1025 23.56 -19.13 42.71
CA ILE A 1025 22.36 -18.40 43.17
C ILE A 1025 22.52 -17.52 44.43
N SER A 1026 22.50 -16.19 44.22
CA SER A 1026 21.76 -15.29 45.12
C SER A 1026 21.16 -14.12 44.35
N GLU A 1027 19.85 -13.92 44.52
CA GLU A 1027 19.21 -12.64 44.20
C GLU A 1027 19.72 -11.58 45.18
N SER A 1028 20.30 -10.48 44.68
CA SER A 1028 20.35 -9.24 45.47
C SER A 1028 20.54 -7.99 44.61
N THR A 1029 19.53 -7.11 44.69
CA THR A 1029 19.66 -5.64 44.64
C THR A 1029 20.40 -5.02 43.44
N GLN A 1030 19.64 -4.56 42.44
CA GLN A 1030 20.10 -3.54 41.49
C GLN A 1030 20.50 -2.26 42.25
N LYS A 1031 21.80 -2.11 42.56
CA LYS A 1031 22.36 -0.81 42.95
C LYS A 1031 22.28 0.10 41.73
N ALA A 1032 21.60 1.24 41.87
CA ALA A 1032 21.51 2.25 40.82
C ALA A 1032 22.91 2.63 40.31
N ARG A 1033 23.16 2.36 39.03
CA ARG A 1033 24.45 2.62 38.39
C ARG A 1033 24.51 4.10 38.05
N ALA A 1034 24.97 4.93 38.99
CA ALA A 1034 25.07 6.37 38.79
C ALA A 1034 26.06 6.69 37.64
N PHE A 1035 25.56 7.30 36.56
CA PHE A 1035 26.38 7.76 35.44
C PHE A 1035 26.80 9.22 35.66
N ALA A 1036 28.02 9.58 35.21
CA ALA A 1036 28.52 10.95 35.33
C ALA A 1036 27.86 11.93 34.33
N ASP A 1037 27.36 11.45 33.19
CA ASP A 1037 26.59 12.24 32.23
C ASP A 1037 25.08 12.13 32.58
N PRO A 1038 24.39 13.25 32.89
CA PRO A 1038 22.98 13.23 33.26
C PRO A 1038 22.06 12.76 32.12
N ILE A 1039 22.46 12.92 30.84
CA ILE A 1039 21.70 12.42 29.69
C ILE A 1039 21.77 10.89 29.62
N VAL A 1040 22.94 10.31 29.94
CA VAL A 1040 23.11 8.86 30.01
C VAL A 1040 22.33 8.28 31.19
N ASN A 1041 22.32 8.96 32.34
CA ASN A 1041 21.54 8.54 33.51
C ASN A 1041 20.02 8.55 33.21
N GLU A 1042 19.49 9.62 32.62
CA GLU A 1042 18.07 9.66 32.24
C GLU A 1042 17.73 8.57 31.21
N ALA A 1043 18.61 8.33 30.24
CA ALA A 1043 18.42 7.25 29.27
C ALA A 1043 18.42 5.86 29.91
N TYR A 1044 19.27 5.63 30.93
CA TYR A 1044 19.27 4.40 31.74
C TYR A 1044 17.95 4.21 32.47
N ASP A 1045 17.49 5.26 33.17
CA ASP A 1045 16.23 5.24 33.91
C ASP A 1045 15.05 4.96 32.98
N ILE A 1046 14.98 5.57 31.79
CA ILE A 1046 13.89 5.30 30.83
C ILE A 1046 13.93 3.85 30.30
N ILE A 1047 15.13 3.30 30.05
CA ILE A 1047 15.28 1.96 29.48
C ILE A 1047 14.95 0.87 30.49
N GLU A 1048 15.46 0.94 31.73
CA GLU A 1048 15.15 -0.05 32.77
C GLU A 1048 13.66 0.00 33.18
N ASN A 1049 13.06 1.19 33.26
CA ASN A 1049 11.64 1.34 33.61
C ASN A 1049 10.66 0.96 32.47
N THR A 1050 11.12 0.55 31.29
CA THR A 1050 10.25 0.17 30.15
C THR A 1050 10.47 -1.31 29.77
N GLU A 1051 9.49 -2.19 30.03
CA GLU A 1051 9.57 -3.66 29.87
C GLU A 1051 10.04 -4.10 28.46
N LEU A 1052 9.70 -3.36 27.41
CA LEU A 1052 10.10 -3.63 26.04
C LEU A 1052 11.56 -3.24 25.72
N LEU A 1053 12.12 -2.28 26.44
CA LEU A 1053 13.44 -1.70 26.17
C LEU A 1053 14.51 -2.29 27.09
N SER A 1054 14.14 -2.68 28.31
CA SER A 1054 14.98 -3.30 29.31
C SER A 1054 15.51 -4.68 28.87
N PRO A 1055 16.60 -5.18 29.49
CA PRO A 1055 17.50 -4.48 30.40
C PRO A 1055 18.37 -3.45 29.67
N TRP A 1056 19.18 -2.65 30.37
CA TRP A 1056 20.20 -1.81 29.73
C TRP A 1056 21.13 -2.64 28.81
N PRO A 1057 21.59 -2.11 27.66
CA PRO A 1057 22.52 -2.82 26.77
C PRO A 1057 23.80 -3.27 27.47
N THR A 1058 24.32 -4.44 27.11
CA THR A 1058 25.59 -4.95 27.62
C THR A 1058 26.80 -4.41 26.83
N ASP A 1059 27.98 -4.40 27.45
CA ASP A 1059 29.21 -3.94 26.79
C ASP A 1059 29.65 -4.86 25.63
N GLY A 1060 29.21 -6.12 25.65
CA GLY A 1060 29.36 -7.05 24.52
C GLY A 1060 28.52 -6.65 23.31
N GLU A 1061 27.25 -6.29 23.52
CA GLU A 1061 26.36 -5.79 22.45
C GLU A 1061 26.88 -4.47 21.85
N ILE A 1062 27.46 -3.59 22.67
CA ILE A 1062 28.16 -2.39 22.20
C ILE A 1062 29.30 -2.75 21.25
N LYS A 1063 30.19 -3.66 21.65
CA LYS A 1063 31.37 -4.06 20.85
C LYS A 1063 30.93 -4.65 19.51
N GLU A 1064 29.92 -5.52 19.50
CA GLU A 1064 29.37 -6.05 18.25
C GLU A 1064 28.75 -4.93 17.39
N TYR A 1065 27.96 -4.03 17.97
CA TYR A 1065 27.34 -2.94 17.22
C TYR A 1065 28.36 -1.96 16.62
N LYS A 1066 29.40 -1.59 17.38
CA LYS A 1066 30.51 -0.75 16.89
C LYS A 1066 31.23 -1.41 15.70
N ALA A 1067 31.54 -2.70 15.76
CA ALA A 1067 32.15 -3.43 14.64
C ALA A 1067 31.28 -3.44 13.36
N VAL A 1068 29.96 -3.49 13.51
CA VAL A 1068 29.02 -3.38 12.38
C VAL A 1068 28.87 -1.93 11.89
N LEU A 1069 29.11 -0.93 12.74
CA LEU A 1069 29.04 0.49 12.38
C LEU A 1069 30.30 0.96 11.63
N THR A 1070 31.48 0.46 11.99
CA THR A 1070 32.76 0.72 11.30
C THR A 1070 32.98 -0.17 10.06
N GLY A 1071 32.19 -1.22 9.89
CA GLY A 1071 32.27 -2.12 8.73
C GLY A 1071 33.33 -3.23 8.83
N LEU A 1072 33.86 -3.47 10.03
CA LEU A 1072 34.88 -4.50 10.33
C LEU A 1072 34.36 -5.95 10.23
N ARG A 1073 33.06 -6.16 10.05
CA ARG A 1073 32.49 -7.42 9.54
C ARG A 1073 32.01 -7.21 8.09
N ARG A 1074 32.83 -7.67 7.14
CA ARG A 1074 32.42 -8.07 5.79
C ARG A 1074 32.71 -9.55 5.62
#